data_AF-A0A660VNK0-F1
#
_entry.id   AF-A0A660VNK0-F1
#
_cell.length_a   1.000
_cell.length_b   1.000
_cell.length_c   1.000
_cell.angle_alpha   90.00
_cell.angle_beta   90.00
_cell.angle_gamma   90.00
#
_symmetry.space_group_name_H-M   'P 1'
#
loop_
_entity.id
_entity.type
_entity.pdbx_description
1 polymer ?
#
loop_
_entity_poly.entity_id
_entity_poly.type
_entity_poly.pdbx_seq_one_letter_code
_entity_poly.pdbx_strand_id
1 'polypeptide(L)'
;MRRPSVLLLSLVLAFFLFARAGGEEVRKLVAVPDFVLEPAGKILDDEMGVLAASMFVPALQKRFRVLPREELLAFLQKKGYSQRQLLSDNKAIAALKEIGVSLLLMGRIKRIAEGKYRIEALLFDIEKGTIVSQAKKRIIEKTGDLTNACREMSAELVKVTAKTSPSPVPTAAGKTAKPAGADPAAYEKLEVEIRTNKGSFVIRLFPREAPVTVQNFVRLCRVGYYDGKLIHRVIKDFIVQMGASDAAGHGNPGNIPNEFNDHPHVRGTVAMARNVRKGGVSHGAQFYVALKRLEKLDRNFTVFGHVVKGMDVIDAIAAVPVRKEDGNPYFPAEKLVILGTEVRETAEPFAPPPMLPPMITLKTKGVIVAEVATSKGTFRMRFYPRKAPKLVANFLDLAQRHFYDGLEWHRVVRDFVIQTGDPDPDDPSFDEAPRPVVREAPSDLKHVKGAVGAAKSSEDTDINSSSQFYICLKDLPFLDGKYAIFAQVYEGMDVVEAIGKVPTDASDRPIDPVYVDKITILNLGDVTPPWEKKAGEGDLVPAAENTPYSKIVAVISTDYGDIKMKFYADKAPRTVANFINLARRGFYDGMYIHRVVRGVLIQMGDPKTNGQTAPPPVPDEFDNGLSHYKGTVAMANRGEPGTATCQFFINLQDNLQYDGKYTVFAEVMEGLEVAEKISRLKVINVNGEPETKVYFSVKLMTWKE
;
A
#
# COMPACT_ATOMS: atom_id res chain seq x y z
N MET A 1 6.19 69.35 4.90
CA MET A 1 6.30 67.98 4.35
C MET A 1 7.35 67.25 5.17
N ARG A 2 7.21 65.99 5.64
CA ARG A 2 6.24 64.91 5.36
C ARG A 2 5.53 64.43 6.66
N ARG A 3 4.74 63.35 6.55
CA ARG A 3 3.65 62.90 7.45
C ARG A 3 4.10 62.23 8.78
N PRO A 4 3.20 62.09 9.78
CA PRO A 4 3.57 62.07 11.20
C PRO A 4 3.80 60.69 11.83
N SER A 5 4.46 60.74 12.98
CA SER A 5 4.77 59.69 13.94
C SER A 5 3.54 59.09 14.63
N VAL A 6 3.61 57.81 14.99
CA VAL A 6 2.85 57.22 16.10
C VAL A 6 3.75 56.27 16.89
N LEU A 7 4.25 56.73 18.05
CA LEU A 7 4.70 55.82 19.11
C LEU A 7 3.47 55.16 19.73
N LEU A 8 3.59 53.93 20.24
CA LEU A 8 2.84 53.50 21.42
C LEU A 8 3.64 52.46 22.23
N LEU A 9 3.50 52.51 23.56
CA LEU A 9 4.39 51.87 24.54
C LEU A 9 3.55 51.14 25.61
N SER A 10 3.67 49.80 25.78
CA SER A 10 3.11 49.02 26.93
C SER A 10 3.67 47.58 27.02
N LEU A 11 3.43 46.85 28.12
CA LEU A 11 4.12 45.61 28.57
C LEU A 11 3.22 44.34 28.50
N VAL A 12 3.71 43.15 28.11
CA VAL A 12 3.05 41.82 28.32
C VAL A 12 4.07 40.63 28.34
N LEU A 13 3.85 39.60 29.18
CA LEU A 13 4.53 38.27 29.24
C LEU A 13 3.64 37.14 28.66
N ALA A 14 4.20 36.04 28.09
CA ALA A 14 3.60 34.68 27.94
C ALA A 14 4.43 33.75 26.99
N PHE A 15 4.08 32.46 26.83
CA PHE A 15 4.73 31.45 25.94
C PHE A 15 3.82 31.10 24.72
N PHE A 16 3.97 30.06 23.87
CA PHE A 16 4.92 28.93 23.73
C PHE A 16 4.96 28.42 22.26
N LEU A 17 5.97 27.60 21.92
CA LEU A 17 6.11 26.56 20.87
C LEU A 17 6.70 26.90 19.49
N PHE A 18 7.53 25.96 18.98
CA PHE A 18 8.71 26.12 18.10
C PHE A 18 8.54 25.83 16.59
N ALA A 19 9.54 26.25 15.79
CA ALA A 19 9.89 25.76 14.45
C ALA A 19 11.44 25.77 14.19
N ARG A 20 11.93 25.17 13.09
CA ARG A 20 13.30 25.40 12.59
C ARG A 20 13.43 25.20 11.06
N ALA A 21 14.37 25.93 10.43
CA ALA A 21 14.74 25.86 9.00
C ALA A 21 15.51 24.57 8.65
N GLY A 22 15.63 24.14 7.39
CA GLY A 22 15.14 24.65 6.09
C GLY A 22 15.54 23.62 5.01
N GLY A 23 15.17 23.74 3.74
CA GLY A 23 14.33 24.74 3.08
C GLY A 23 14.06 24.31 1.64
N GLU A 24 13.65 25.16 0.71
CA GLU A 24 12.93 26.45 0.67
C GLU A 24 12.83 26.70 -0.88
N GLU A 25 11.81 27.24 -1.53
CA GLU A 25 10.77 28.23 -1.22
C GLU A 25 9.47 27.85 -2.01
N VAL A 26 8.33 28.55 -2.07
CA VAL A 26 8.02 29.96 -1.77
C VAL A 26 6.86 30.07 -0.75
N ARG A 27 7.15 30.21 0.56
CA ARG A 27 6.16 30.58 1.61
C ARG A 27 6.72 31.54 2.65
N LYS A 28 6.85 32.81 2.24
CA LYS A 28 7.12 34.01 3.04
C LYS A 28 6.76 33.87 4.53
N LEU A 29 7.75 34.05 5.39
CA LEU A 29 7.61 33.97 6.84
C LEU A 29 6.85 35.19 7.42
N VAL A 30 5.72 34.93 8.07
CA VAL A 30 4.84 35.91 8.74
C VAL A 30 5.08 35.86 10.25
N ALA A 31 5.31 37.00 10.89
CA ALA A 31 5.24 37.11 12.35
C ALA A 31 3.88 37.69 12.80
N VAL A 32 3.36 37.24 13.95
CA VAL A 32 2.09 37.72 14.55
C VAL A 32 2.35 38.20 15.98
N PRO A 33 2.33 39.51 16.28
CA PRO A 33 2.37 40.00 17.65
C PRO A 33 0.96 40.29 18.18
N ASP A 34 0.68 39.85 19.40
CA ASP A 34 -0.52 40.24 20.13
C ASP A 34 -0.47 41.71 20.54
N PHE A 35 -1.49 42.48 20.17
CA PHE A 35 -1.74 43.81 20.72
C PHE A 35 -3.13 43.92 21.33
N VAL A 36 -3.20 43.69 22.64
CA VAL A 36 -4.23 44.28 23.49
C VAL A 36 -3.64 45.52 24.15
N LEU A 37 -4.36 46.63 24.01
CA LEU A 37 -4.06 47.91 24.63
C LEU A 37 -5.39 48.51 25.05
N GLU A 38 -5.52 48.88 26.32
CA GLU A 38 -6.09 50.17 26.79
C GLU A 38 -5.73 50.43 28.27
N PRO A 39 -5.76 51.70 28.73
CA PRO A 39 -5.22 52.10 30.02
C PRO A 39 -6.23 51.98 31.17
N ALA A 40 -5.69 51.92 32.40
CA ALA A 40 -6.41 52.00 33.67
C ALA A 40 -7.47 50.89 33.96
N GLY A 41 -7.00 49.78 34.53
CA GLY A 41 -7.72 49.17 35.65
C GLY A 41 -8.85 48.19 35.37
N LYS A 42 -8.65 47.20 34.49
CA LYS A 42 -9.08 45.80 34.68
C LYS A 42 -8.54 44.91 33.55
N ILE A 43 -8.00 43.75 33.90
CA ILE A 43 -7.48 42.76 32.95
C ILE A 43 -8.66 42.13 32.20
N LEU A 44 -8.51 41.91 30.89
CA LEU A 44 -9.30 40.93 30.14
C LEU A 44 -8.62 39.59 30.37
N ASP A 45 -9.32 38.61 30.94
CA ASP A 45 -8.74 37.36 31.43
C ASP A 45 -7.78 36.70 30.42
N ASP A 46 -6.63 36.24 30.91
CA ASP A 46 -5.47 35.83 30.09
C ASP A 46 -5.82 34.78 29.02
N GLU A 47 -6.83 33.94 29.28
CA GLU A 47 -7.36 32.98 28.32
C GLU A 47 -7.83 33.62 27.01
N MET A 48 -8.49 34.78 27.06
CA MET A 48 -9.04 35.45 25.86
C MET A 48 -7.96 36.05 24.95
N GLY A 49 -6.80 36.40 25.51
CA GLY A 49 -5.63 36.83 24.73
C GLY A 49 -5.03 35.68 23.91
N VAL A 50 -4.80 34.54 24.58
CA VAL A 50 -4.33 33.30 23.94
C VAL A 50 -5.34 32.78 22.90
N LEU A 51 -6.63 32.92 23.19
CA LEU A 51 -7.70 32.59 22.25
C LEU A 51 -7.61 33.47 20.98
N ALA A 52 -7.43 34.79 21.12
CA ALA A 52 -7.30 35.69 19.98
C ALA A 52 -6.09 35.35 19.08
N ALA A 53 -4.92 35.05 19.66
CA ALA A 53 -3.73 34.65 18.92
C ALA A 53 -3.95 33.37 18.10
N SER A 54 -4.49 32.33 18.75
CA SER A 54 -4.75 31.02 18.12
C SER A 54 -5.86 31.06 17.05
N MET A 55 -6.73 32.09 17.03
CA MET A 55 -7.78 32.24 16.01
C MET A 55 -7.28 32.69 14.64
N PHE A 56 -6.24 33.54 14.55
CA PHE A 56 -5.76 34.05 13.24
C PHE A 56 -4.84 33.06 12.51
N VAL A 57 -4.13 32.22 13.27
CA VAL A 57 -3.03 31.35 12.81
C VAL A 57 -3.44 30.24 11.80
N PRO A 58 -4.55 29.49 11.96
CA PRO A 58 -4.83 28.30 11.15
C PRO A 58 -5.06 28.56 9.65
N ALA A 59 -5.53 29.75 9.29
CA ALA A 59 -5.68 30.14 7.88
C ALA A 59 -4.38 30.65 7.25
N LEU A 60 -3.46 31.16 8.08
CA LEU A 60 -2.15 31.68 7.64
C LEU A 60 -1.13 30.55 7.47
N GLN A 61 -1.06 29.59 8.40
CA GLN A 61 -0.20 28.40 8.29
C GLN A 61 -0.43 27.61 6.99
N LYS A 62 -1.66 27.62 6.45
CA LYS A 62 -2.00 27.01 5.15
C LYS A 62 -1.30 27.65 3.94
N ARG A 63 -0.69 28.83 4.07
CA ARG A 63 -0.08 29.61 2.95
C ARG A 63 1.25 30.29 3.28
N PHE A 64 1.56 30.51 4.55
CA PHE A 64 2.75 31.21 5.01
C PHE A 64 3.38 30.41 6.15
N ARG A 65 4.71 30.37 6.17
CA ARG A 65 5.43 29.94 7.37
C ARG A 65 5.18 30.99 8.45
N VAL A 66 4.88 30.59 9.69
CA VAL A 66 4.63 31.56 10.79
C VAL A 66 5.79 31.48 11.77
N LEU A 67 6.45 32.60 12.05
CA LEU A 67 7.55 32.65 13.02
C LEU A 67 6.98 32.64 14.45
N PRO A 68 7.39 31.71 15.32
CA PRO A 68 6.97 31.71 16.71
C PRO A 68 7.39 32.94 17.50
N ARG A 69 6.56 33.32 18.48
CA ARG A 69 6.83 34.42 19.43
C ARG A 69 8.17 34.23 20.16
N GLU A 70 8.55 32.99 20.44
CA GLU A 70 9.73 32.66 21.25
C GLU A 70 11.04 32.77 20.48
N GLU A 71 11.10 32.29 19.24
CA GLU A 71 12.24 32.51 18.35
C GLU A 71 12.40 33.99 18.03
N LEU A 72 11.29 34.68 17.76
CA LEU A 72 11.25 36.13 17.59
C LEU A 72 11.83 36.86 18.82
N LEU A 73 11.42 36.47 20.03
CA LEU A 73 11.90 37.10 21.27
C LEU A 73 13.34 36.74 21.62
N ALA A 74 13.74 35.47 21.50
CA ALA A 74 15.12 35.05 21.73
C ALA A 74 16.07 35.75 20.75
N PHE A 75 15.65 35.93 19.50
CA PHE A 75 16.37 36.70 18.49
C PHE A 75 16.49 38.19 18.89
N LEU A 76 15.37 38.85 19.24
CA LEU A 76 15.36 40.25 19.64
C LEU A 76 16.20 40.48 20.91
N GLN A 77 16.05 39.62 21.92
CA GLN A 77 16.80 39.69 23.18
C GLN A 77 18.30 39.46 22.96
N LYS A 78 18.68 38.49 22.11
CA LYS A 78 20.08 38.29 21.68
C LYS A 78 20.65 39.49 20.90
N LYS A 79 19.80 40.24 20.21
CA LYS A 79 20.13 41.47 19.48
C LYS A 79 19.98 42.76 20.32
N GLY A 80 19.56 42.67 21.58
CA GLY A 80 19.40 43.81 22.49
C GLY A 80 18.12 44.65 22.29
N TYR A 81 17.14 44.16 21.51
CA TYR A 81 15.87 44.85 21.25
C TYR A 81 14.74 44.32 22.14
N SER A 82 13.89 45.21 22.64
CA SER A 82 12.65 44.85 23.32
C SER A 82 11.48 44.68 22.35
N GLN A 83 10.47 43.89 22.72
CA GLN A 83 9.28 43.65 21.87
C GLN A 83 8.51 44.94 21.53
N ARG A 84 8.63 46.00 22.34
CA ARG A 84 8.07 47.35 22.09
C ARG A 84 8.76 48.10 20.93
N GLN A 85 10.02 47.77 20.63
CA GLN A 85 10.81 48.44 19.59
C GLN A 85 10.54 47.90 18.19
N LEU A 86 9.86 46.75 18.06
CA LEU A 86 9.58 46.07 16.77
C LEU A 86 8.89 46.95 15.72
N LEU A 87 8.12 47.94 16.17
CA LEU A 87 7.29 48.83 15.34
C LEU A 87 7.75 50.29 15.38
N SER A 88 8.76 50.62 16.19
CA SER A 88 9.21 52.00 16.42
C SER A 88 10.70 52.21 16.14
N ASP A 89 11.47 51.13 15.98
CA ASP A 89 12.89 51.17 15.62
C ASP A 89 13.14 50.41 14.31
N ASN A 90 13.60 51.13 13.28
CA ASN A 90 13.96 50.55 11.98
C ASN A 90 15.05 49.48 12.09
N LYS A 91 15.88 49.50 13.14
CA LYS A 91 16.92 48.49 13.38
C LYS A 91 16.34 47.15 13.84
N ALA A 92 15.23 47.16 14.59
CA ALA A 92 14.52 45.94 14.95
C ALA A 92 13.89 45.28 13.71
N ILE A 93 13.28 46.08 12.83
CA ILE A 93 12.72 45.60 11.54
C ILE A 93 13.82 45.04 10.63
N ALA A 94 14.99 45.70 10.55
CA ALA A 94 16.13 45.19 9.80
C ALA A 94 16.62 43.84 10.34
N ALA A 95 16.65 43.67 11.66
CA ALA A 95 17.03 42.41 12.28
C ALA A 95 16.05 41.27 11.88
N LEU A 96 14.74 41.51 11.78
CA LEU A 96 13.78 40.49 11.33
C LEU A 96 14.03 39.99 9.90
N LYS A 97 14.62 40.81 9.03
CA LYS A 97 15.05 40.38 7.69
C LYS A 97 16.19 39.37 7.75
N GLU A 98 17.09 39.46 8.73
CA GLU A 98 18.22 38.53 8.87
C GLU A 98 17.79 37.08 9.17
N ILE A 99 16.60 36.91 9.77
CA ILE A 99 15.98 35.60 10.03
C ILE A 99 14.87 35.25 9.02
N GLY A 100 14.82 35.94 7.88
CA GLY A 100 13.92 35.62 6.76
C GLY A 100 12.47 36.06 6.93
N VAL A 101 12.12 36.87 7.95
CA VAL A 101 10.75 37.37 8.11
C VAL A 101 10.48 38.44 7.05
N SER A 102 9.46 38.19 6.23
CA SER A 102 9.12 39.00 5.07
C SER A 102 7.75 39.68 5.20
N LEU A 103 6.91 39.21 6.12
CA LEU A 103 5.57 39.74 6.41
C LEU A 103 5.35 39.87 7.92
N LEU A 104 4.56 40.86 8.35
CA LEU A 104 4.15 41.08 9.74
C LEU A 104 2.63 41.28 9.80
N LEU A 105 1.92 40.39 10.47
CA LEU A 105 0.49 40.53 10.76
C LEU A 105 0.32 41.23 12.09
N MET A 106 -0.42 42.33 12.14
CA MET A 106 -0.73 43.04 13.38
C MET A 106 -2.25 43.06 13.60
N GLY A 107 -2.71 42.46 14.70
CA GLY A 107 -4.10 42.51 15.15
C GLY A 107 -4.27 43.43 16.36
N ARG A 108 -5.40 44.12 16.48
CA ARG A 108 -5.80 44.88 17.67
C ARG A 108 -7.24 44.55 18.05
N ILE A 109 -7.45 44.20 19.31
CA ILE A 109 -8.77 44.01 19.92
C ILE A 109 -8.96 45.01 21.05
N LYS A 110 -10.11 45.70 21.08
CA LYS A 110 -10.50 46.64 22.14
C LYS A 110 -11.94 46.34 22.59
N ARG A 111 -12.15 46.06 23.88
CA ARG A 111 -13.50 46.05 24.48
C ARG A 111 -14.04 47.49 24.48
N ILE A 112 -15.27 47.67 23.99
CA ILE A 112 -15.92 48.99 23.86
C ILE A 112 -17.17 49.12 24.74
N ALA A 113 -17.77 48.00 25.15
CA ALA A 113 -18.81 47.94 26.18
C ALA A 113 -18.82 46.54 26.83
N GLU A 114 -19.76 46.28 27.74
CA GLU A 114 -20.04 44.92 28.21
C GLU A 114 -20.49 44.03 27.04
N GLY A 115 -19.85 42.87 26.86
CA GLY A 115 -20.07 41.98 25.72
C GLY A 115 -19.60 42.49 24.35
N LYS A 116 -19.30 43.78 24.18
CA LYS A 116 -18.97 44.39 22.86
C LYS A 116 -17.48 44.65 22.66
N TYR A 117 -16.94 44.15 21.54
CA TYR A 117 -15.53 44.23 21.16
C TYR A 117 -15.35 44.80 19.75
N ARG A 118 -14.37 45.70 19.57
CA ARG A 118 -13.89 46.18 18.26
C ARG A 118 -12.60 45.42 17.89
N ILE A 119 -12.55 44.91 16.66
CA ILE A 119 -11.41 44.17 16.10
C ILE A 119 -10.91 44.86 14.83
N GLU A 120 -9.58 44.99 14.71
CA GLU A 120 -8.87 45.52 13.54
C GLU A 120 -7.65 44.65 13.24
N ALA A 121 -7.31 44.39 11.98
CA ALA A 121 -6.11 43.62 11.62
C ALA A 121 -5.50 44.08 10.29
N LEU A 122 -4.17 44.05 10.18
CA LEU A 122 -3.41 44.45 8.99
C LEU A 122 -2.19 43.55 8.76
N LEU A 123 -1.75 43.44 7.50
CA LEU A 123 -0.58 42.70 7.06
C LEU A 123 0.40 43.67 6.39
N PHE A 124 1.64 43.71 6.88
CA PHE A 124 2.71 44.60 6.45
C PHE A 124 3.84 43.81 5.79
N ASP A 125 4.31 44.26 4.63
CA ASP A 125 5.44 43.67 3.92
C ASP A 125 6.74 44.34 4.37
N ILE A 126 7.58 43.55 5.03
CA ILE A 126 8.83 44.00 5.66
C ILE A 126 9.89 44.33 4.59
N GLU A 127 9.90 43.60 3.46
CA GLU A 127 10.80 43.86 2.35
C GLU A 127 10.50 45.22 1.70
N LYS A 128 9.21 45.46 1.41
CA LYS A 128 8.70 46.66 0.72
C LYS A 128 8.42 47.84 1.64
N GLY A 129 8.36 47.63 2.96
CA GLY A 129 8.08 48.65 3.96
C GLY A 129 6.66 49.24 3.90
N THR A 130 5.67 48.47 3.45
CA THR A 130 4.29 48.97 3.21
C THR A 130 3.22 48.00 3.72
N ILE A 131 2.04 48.52 4.07
CA ILE A 131 0.85 47.69 4.39
C ILE A 131 0.32 47.10 3.08
N VAL A 132 0.32 45.78 2.97
CA VAL A 132 -0.15 45.03 1.78
C VAL A 132 -1.60 44.58 1.88
N SER A 133 -2.18 44.51 3.08
CA SER A 133 -3.60 44.21 3.29
C SER A 133 -4.10 44.74 4.63
N GLN A 134 -5.37 45.14 4.71
CA GLN A 134 -6.04 45.54 5.96
C GLN A 134 -7.48 45.06 5.96
N ALA A 135 -7.87 44.33 6.99
CA ALA A 135 -9.24 43.85 7.18
C ALA A 135 -10.15 44.98 7.67
N LYS A 136 -11.42 44.98 7.25
CA LYS A 136 -12.40 45.96 7.73
C LYS A 136 -12.57 45.87 9.25
N LYS A 137 -12.67 47.02 9.91
CA LYS A 137 -12.94 47.12 11.35
C LYS A 137 -14.32 46.52 11.66
N ARG A 138 -14.40 45.56 12.59
CA ARG A 138 -15.67 44.92 12.98
C ARG A 138 -15.99 45.20 14.45
N ILE A 139 -17.28 45.22 14.78
CA ILE A 139 -17.79 45.26 16.16
C ILE A 139 -18.58 43.97 16.38
N ILE A 140 -18.25 43.24 17.44
CA ILE A 140 -18.84 41.95 17.83
C ILE A 140 -19.56 42.13 19.16
N GLU A 141 -20.75 41.58 19.33
CA GLU A 141 -21.61 41.81 20.51
C GLU A 141 -21.83 40.60 21.44
N LYS A 142 -21.28 39.42 21.07
CA LYS A 142 -21.28 38.20 21.88
C LYS A 142 -19.90 37.56 21.86
N THR A 143 -19.41 37.14 23.02
CA THR A 143 -18.06 36.57 23.20
C THR A 143 -17.82 35.30 22.36
N GLY A 144 -18.85 34.48 22.13
CA GLY A 144 -18.73 33.25 21.34
C GLY A 144 -18.47 33.45 19.84
N ASP A 145 -18.80 34.62 19.28
CA ASP A 145 -18.62 34.90 17.84
C ASP A 145 -17.22 35.42 17.48
N LEU A 146 -16.36 35.68 18.48
CA LEU A 146 -15.01 36.20 18.26
C LEU A 146 -14.18 35.25 17.37
N THR A 147 -14.31 33.94 17.58
CA THR A 147 -13.60 32.87 16.85
C THR A 147 -13.85 32.92 15.35
N ASN A 148 -15.11 33.07 14.95
CA ASN A 148 -15.49 33.08 13.55
C ASN A 148 -15.08 34.41 12.89
N ALA A 149 -15.28 35.54 13.58
CA ALA A 149 -14.87 36.85 13.10
C ALA A 149 -13.35 36.94 12.84
N CYS A 150 -12.52 36.44 13.76
CA CYS A 150 -11.06 36.41 13.60
C CYS A 150 -10.63 35.48 12.46
N ARG A 151 -11.23 34.28 12.34
CA ARG A 151 -10.96 33.33 11.24
C ARG A 151 -11.31 33.93 9.87
N GLU A 152 -12.45 34.61 9.76
CA GLU A 152 -12.86 35.32 8.55
C GLU A 152 -11.94 36.48 8.18
N MET A 153 -11.54 37.31 9.15
CA MET A 153 -10.62 38.42 8.91
C MET A 153 -9.23 37.92 8.47
N SER A 154 -8.76 36.80 9.02
CA SER A 154 -7.57 36.11 8.52
C SER A 154 -7.73 35.67 7.05
N ALA A 155 -8.86 35.05 6.70
CA ALA A 155 -9.15 34.65 5.33
C ALA A 155 -9.31 35.84 4.37
N GLU A 156 -9.82 36.98 4.84
CA GLU A 156 -9.94 38.24 4.09
C GLU A 156 -8.54 38.80 3.75
N LEU A 157 -7.64 38.89 4.74
CA LEU A 157 -6.26 39.34 4.55
C LEU A 157 -5.48 38.46 3.57
N VAL A 158 -5.68 37.14 3.65
CA VAL A 158 -5.04 36.11 2.82
C VAL A 158 -5.61 36.01 1.39
N LYS A 159 -6.79 36.59 1.12
CA LYS A 159 -7.36 36.69 -0.24
C LYS A 159 -6.75 37.85 -1.04
N VAL A 160 -6.38 38.94 -0.38
CA VAL A 160 -5.81 40.13 -1.06
C VAL A 160 -4.41 39.83 -1.61
N THR A 161 -3.59 39.08 -0.87
CA THR A 161 -2.23 38.67 -1.31
C THR A 161 -2.21 37.71 -2.52
N ALA A 162 -3.35 37.09 -2.85
CA ALA A 162 -3.49 36.23 -4.02
C ALA A 162 -3.89 36.98 -5.32
N LYS A 163 -4.20 38.29 -5.26
CA LYS A 163 -4.61 39.09 -6.44
C LYS A 163 -3.47 39.81 -7.16
N THR A 164 -2.21 39.67 -6.70
CA THR A 164 -1.04 40.37 -7.27
C THR A 164 -0.07 39.46 -8.03
N SER A 165 -0.52 38.28 -8.45
CA SER A 165 0.17 37.45 -9.46
C SER A 165 -0.87 36.96 -10.48
N PRO A 166 -0.63 37.07 -11.80
CA PRO A 166 -1.65 36.86 -12.80
C PRO A 166 -1.97 35.37 -13.05
N SER A 167 -3.25 35.09 -13.25
CA SER A 167 -3.75 33.84 -13.86
C SER A 167 -4.02 34.07 -15.36
N PRO A 168 -4.39 33.05 -16.15
CA PRO A 168 -3.49 32.01 -16.64
C PRO A 168 -3.46 31.96 -18.19
N VAL A 169 -2.47 31.27 -18.76
CA VAL A 169 -2.44 30.92 -20.20
C VAL A 169 -2.20 29.41 -20.30
N PRO A 170 -2.91 28.66 -21.18
CA PRO A 170 -3.02 27.21 -21.07
C PRO A 170 -1.88 26.42 -21.75
N THR A 171 -1.79 25.14 -21.38
CA THR A 171 -1.10 24.03 -22.09
C THR A 171 0.39 24.16 -22.39
N ALA A 172 1.21 23.41 -21.63
CA ALA A 172 2.16 22.41 -22.15
C ALA A 172 2.76 21.61 -20.99
N ALA A 173 3.10 20.34 -21.22
CA ALA A 173 3.71 19.49 -20.20
C ALA A 173 5.17 19.85 -19.93
N GLY A 174 5.52 20.08 -18.66
CA GLY A 174 6.90 20.21 -18.18
C GLY A 174 7.04 19.48 -16.86
N LYS A 175 7.73 18.34 -16.85
CA LYS A 175 7.95 17.54 -15.63
C LYS A 175 8.84 18.30 -14.66
N THR A 176 8.31 18.68 -13.50
CA THR A 176 9.13 19.00 -12.32
C THR A 176 9.64 17.70 -11.71
N ALA A 177 10.94 17.59 -11.46
CA ALA A 177 11.54 16.34 -11.00
C ALA A 177 11.10 15.97 -9.56
N LYS A 178 10.77 14.69 -9.40
CA LYS A 178 10.49 13.97 -8.15
C LYS A 178 11.54 14.28 -7.05
N PRO A 179 11.15 14.73 -5.85
CA PRO A 179 12.01 14.64 -4.67
C PRO A 179 12.28 13.16 -4.40
N ALA A 180 13.53 12.77 -4.17
CA ALA A 180 13.86 11.36 -3.97
C ALA A 180 13.35 10.85 -2.62
N GLY A 181 12.59 9.74 -2.63
CA GLY A 181 12.23 9.00 -1.42
C GLY A 181 13.48 8.58 -0.63
N ALA A 182 13.37 8.55 0.70
CA ALA A 182 14.53 8.40 1.57
C ALA A 182 15.17 7.00 1.46
N ASP A 183 16.38 6.94 0.90
CA ASP A 183 17.20 5.73 0.76
C ASP A 183 17.49 5.06 2.13
N PRO A 184 17.36 3.73 2.31
CA PRO A 184 17.75 3.05 3.55
C PRO A 184 19.22 3.25 3.90
N ALA A 185 20.07 3.48 2.90
CA ALA A 185 21.48 3.81 3.08
C ALA A 185 21.67 5.12 3.89
N ALA A 186 20.70 6.03 3.90
CA ALA A 186 20.71 7.23 4.75
C ALA A 186 20.57 6.91 6.25
N TYR A 187 20.11 5.70 6.59
CA TYR A 187 19.93 5.24 7.96
C TYR A 187 20.94 4.15 8.37
N GLU A 188 21.66 3.51 7.44
CA GLU A 188 22.60 2.40 7.70
C GLU A 188 23.71 2.74 8.71
N LYS A 189 24.12 4.00 8.74
CA LYS A 189 25.16 4.50 9.63
C LYS A 189 24.63 5.09 10.93
N LEU A 190 23.32 4.99 11.21
CA LEU A 190 22.73 5.61 12.38
C LEU A 190 22.75 4.69 13.61
N GLU A 191 23.16 5.28 14.71
CA GLU A 191 22.97 4.78 16.07
C GLU A 191 22.11 5.76 16.86
N VAL A 192 21.35 5.25 17.84
CA VAL A 192 20.55 6.06 18.76
C VAL A 192 21.04 5.82 20.18
N GLU A 193 21.57 6.86 20.83
CA GLU A 193 21.80 6.85 22.27
C GLU A 193 20.48 7.16 22.98
N ILE A 194 20.08 6.29 23.91
CA ILE A 194 18.96 6.51 24.82
C ILE A 194 19.55 6.74 26.22
N ARG A 195 19.41 7.98 26.71
CA ARG A 195 19.79 8.35 28.08
C ARG A 195 18.65 8.01 29.02
N THR A 196 18.93 7.28 30.10
CA THR A 196 17.97 6.97 31.17
C THR A 196 18.52 7.42 32.53
N ASN A 197 17.67 7.43 33.55
CA ASN A 197 18.13 7.66 34.93
C ASN A 197 18.92 6.49 35.55
N LYS A 198 19.21 5.42 34.78
CA LYS A 198 20.15 4.34 35.13
C LYS A 198 21.44 4.35 34.31
N GLY A 199 21.58 5.27 33.34
CA GLY A 199 22.70 5.33 32.41
C GLY A 199 22.25 5.41 30.94
N SER A 200 23.21 5.44 30.02
CA SER A 200 22.96 5.44 28.57
C SER A 200 23.13 4.06 27.96
N PHE A 201 22.32 3.74 26.95
CA PHE A 201 22.57 2.62 26.05
C PHE A 201 22.42 3.06 24.59
N VAL A 202 23.09 2.35 23.67
CA VAL A 202 23.14 2.72 22.25
C VAL A 202 22.57 1.58 21.41
N ILE A 203 21.66 1.91 20.51
CA ILE A 203 21.02 0.99 19.56
C ILE A 203 21.59 1.24 18.16
N ARG A 204 22.10 0.20 17.48
CA ARG A 204 22.32 0.20 16.03
C ARG A 204 21.03 -0.24 15.34
N LEU A 205 20.63 0.45 14.28
CA LEU A 205 19.36 0.24 13.59
C LEU A 205 19.47 -0.72 12.39
N PHE A 206 18.35 -1.32 12.00
CA PHE A 206 18.22 -2.25 10.86
C PHE A 206 17.29 -1.67 9.78
N PRO A 207 17.73 -0.63 9.05
CA PRO A 207 16.87 0.08 8.09
C PRO A 207 16.55 -0.69 6.82
N ARG A 208 17.29 -1.76 6.50
CA ARG A 208 16.97 -2.61 5.34
C ARG A 208 15.85 -3.60 5.68
N GLU A 209 15.86 -4.11 6.90
CA GLU A 209 14.95 -5.15 7.39
C GLU A 209 13.67 -4.59 8.03
N ALA A 210 13.72 -3.35 8.56
CA ALA A 210 12.59 -2.64 9.14
C ALA A 210 12.60 -1.12 8.82
N PRO A 211 12.53 -0.72 7.53
CA PRO A 211 12.65 0.67 7.09
C PRO A 211 11.60 1.61 7.70
N VAL A 212 10.32 1.23 7.74
CA VAL A 212 9.25 2.05 8.33
C VAL A 212 9.53 2.31 9.80
N THR A 213 9.87 1.24 10.50
CA THR A 213 10.09 1.23 11.93
C THR A 213 11.28 2.09 12.28
N VAL A 214 12.39 1.96 11.55
CA VAL A 214 13.57 2.79 11.71
C VAL A 214 13.29 4.26 11.39
N GLN A 215 12.62 4.57 10.27
CA GLN A 215 12.25 5.94 9.91
C GLN A 215 11.37 6.60 10.98
N ASN A 216 10.31 5.93 11.41
CA ASN A 216 9.42 6.40 12.46
C ASN A 216 10.14 6.53 13.81
N PHE A 217 10.95 5.54 14.20
CA PHE A 217 11.72 5.58 15.44
C PHE A 217 12.71 6.75 15.48
N VAL A 218 13.48 6.96 14.40
CA VAL A 218 14.41 8.08 14.24
C VAL A 218 13.68 9.43 14.23
N ARG A 219 12.51 9.52 13.58
CA ARG A 219 11.64 10.70 13.60
C ARG A 219 11.20 11.03 15.03
N LEU A 220 10.69 10.04 15.77
CA LEU A 220 10.27 10.20 17.17
C LEU A 220 11.43 10.61 18.09
N CYS A 221 12.63 10.07 17.88
CA CYS A 221 13.82 10.51 18.60
C CYS A 221 14.19 11.97 18.29
N ARG A 222 14.16 12.36 17.01
CA ARG A 222 14.51 13.73 16.57
C ARG A 222 13.54 14.81 17.06
N VAL A 223 12.27 14.47 17.31
CA VAL A 223 11.27 15.38 17.89
C VAL A 223 11.17 15.29 19.43
N GLY A 224 12.05 14.52 20.08
CA GLY A 224 12.07 14.38 21.55
C GLY A 224 10.85 13.65 22.13
N TYR A 225 10.16 12.80 21.35
CA TYR A 225 8.95 12.12 21.80
C TYR A 225 9.18 11.20 23.02
N TYR A 226 10.35 10.57 23.09
CA TYR A 226 10.71 9.64 24.16
C TYR A 226 11.17 10.35 25.44
N ASP A 227 11.42 11.65 25.40
CA ASP A 227 11.91 12.43 26.54
C ASP A 227 10.85 12.46 27.66
N GLY A 228 11.24 12.05 28.86
CA GLY A 228 10.35 11.92 30.02
C GLY A 228 9.45 10.67 30.02
N LYS A 229 9.51 9.79 29.00
CA LYS A 229 8.70 8.57 28.96
C LYS A 229 9.19 7.50 29.93
N LEU A 230 8.25 6.75 30.51
CA LEU A 230 8.53 5.70 31.48
C LEU A 230 8.93 4.38 30.81
N ILE A 231 9.87 3.69 31.45
CA ILE A 231 10.07 2.25 31.27
C ILE A 231 9.01 1.58 32.15
N HIS A 232 7.87 1.24 31.54
CA HIS A 232 6.63 0.89 32.24
C HIS A 232 6.47 -0.62 32.49
N ARG A 233 7.32 -1.46 31.88
CA ARG A 233 7.21 -2.92 32.02
C ARG A 233 8.57 -3.59 31.96
N VAL A 234 8.94 -4.28 33.04
CA VAL A 234 10.19 -5.03 33.19
C VAL A 234 9.85 -6.46 33.57
N ILE A 235 10.22 -7.42 32.72
CA ILE A 235 10.06 -8.85 33.00
C ILE A 235 11.46 -9.46 33.00
N LYS A 236 11.92 -9.82 34.19
CA LYS A 236 13.22 -10.47 34.41
C LYS A 236 13.37 -11.69 33.49
N ASP A 237 14.57 -11.83 32.92
CA ASP A 237 14.92 -12.89 31.96
C ASP A 237 13.98 -12.96 30.74
N PHE A 238 13.32 -11.85 30.38
CA PHE A 238 12.45 -11.74 29.21
C PHE A 238 12.69 -10.41 28.49
N ILE A 239 11.99 -9.32 28.83
CA ILE A 239 12.07 -8.04 28.12
C ILE A 239 12.02 -6.83 29.06
N VAL A 240 12.56 -5.71 28.60
CA VAL A 240 12.37 -4.36 29.14
C VAL A 240 11.63 -3.53 28.08
N GLN A 241 10.42 -3.03 28.38
CA GLN A 241 9.53 -2.33 27.43
C GLN A 241 9.30 -0.87 27.84
N MET A 242 9.31 0.03 26.86
CA MET A 242 9.24 1.50 27.03
C MET A 242 8.56 2.17 25.83
N GLY A 243 8.44 3.51 25.83
CA GLY A 243 7.94 4.29 24.68
C GLY A 243 6.41 4.52 24.62
N ALA A 244 5.67 4.19 25.68
CA ALA A 244 4.23 4.48 25.75
C ALA A 244 3.94 6.00 25.74
N SER A 245 2.79 6.40 25.18
CA SER A 245 2.38 7.81 25.19
C SER A 245 1.92 8.27 26.58
N ASP A 246 1.32 7.37 27.37
CA ASP A 246 0.91 7.58 28.77
C ASP A 246 1.85 6.91 29.78
N ALA A 247 1.62 7.20 31.06
CA ALA A 247 2.40 6.64 32.18
C ALA A 247 1.99 5.20 32.56
N ALA A 248 0.77 4.77 32.20
CA ALA A 248 0.23 3.45 32.54
C ALA A 248 0.74 2.32 31.60
N GLY A 249 1.33 2.69 30.46
CA GLY A 249 1.87 1.75 29.47
C GLY A 249 0.90 1.35 28.36
N HIS A 250 -0.27 1.99 28.27
CA HIS A 250 -1.35 1.57 27.37
C HIS A 250 -1.32 2.35 26.04
N GLY A 251 -1.00 3.64 26.10
CA GLY A 251 -1.09 4.55 24.97
C GLY A 251 0.04 4.44 23.95
N ASN A 252 -0.31 4.74 22.70
CA ASN A 252 0.59 4.85 21.54
C ASN A 252 0.14 6.03 20.66
N PRO A 253 1.03 6.67 19.88
CA PRO A 253 0.67 7.79 19.01
C PRO A 253 0.01 7.35 17.68
N GLY A 254 -0.27 6.06 17.53
CA GLY A 254 -0.71 5.39 16.31
C GLY A 254 -0.23 3.94 16.30
N ASN A 255 -0.43 3.26 15.17
CA ASN A 255 0.19 1.97 14.86
C ASN A 255 0.99 2.09 13.57
N ILE A 256 1.92 1.17 13.35
CA ILE A 256 2.74 1.02 12.14
C ILE A 256 2.66 -0.43 11.67
N PRO A 257 2.91 -0.74 10.39
CA PRO A 257 2.93 -2.11 9.87
C PRO A 257 3.86 -3.04 10.67
N ASN A 258 3.60 -4.34 10.55
CA ASN A 258 4.49 -5.38 11.02
C ASN A 258 5.63 -5.59 10.00
N GLU A 259 6.88 -5.29 10.35
CA GLU A 259 8.05 -5.56 9.50
C GLU A 259 8.85 -6.74 10.06
N PHE A 260 8.17 -7.87 10.26
CA PHE A 260 8.80 -9.04 10.83
C PHE A 260 9.92 -9.53 9.91
N ASN A 261 11.03 -9.95 10.50
CA ASN A 261 12.21 -10.32 9.75
C ASN A 261 13.00 -11.43 10.43
N ASP A 262 14.10 -11.82 9.79
CA ASP A 262 14.91 -12.97 10.19
C ASP A 262 15.95 -12.63 11.27
N HIS A 263 16.00 -11.41 11.82
CA HIS A 263 16.81 -11.18 13.00
C HIS A 263 16.22 -11.94 14.20
N PRO A 264 17.01 -12.82 14.85
CA PRO A 264 16.54 -13.51 16.03
C PRO A 264 16.38 -12.55 17.21
N HIS A 265 15.39 -12.80 18.06
CA HIS A 265 15.33 -12.24 19.40
C HIS A 265 16.40 -12.92 20.25
N VAL A 266 17.61 -12.37 20.22
CA VAL A 266 18.73 -12.68 21.09
C VAL A 266 18.85 -11.58 22.16
N ARG A 267 19.79 -11.76 23.10
CA ARG A 267 20.09 -10.76 24.11
C ARG A 267 20.59 -9.47 23.46
N GLY A 268 19.89 -8.36 23.71
CA GLY A 268 20.17 -7.04 23.13
C GLY A 268 19.33 -6.70 21.89
N THR A 269 18.56 -7.64 21.33
CA THR A 269 17.64 -7.35 20.22
C THR A 269 16.60 -6.31 20.64
N VAL A 270 16.37 -5.31 19.78
CA VAL A 270 15.36 -4.27 19.96
C VAL A 270 14.22 -4.47 18.95
N ALA A 271 12.99 -4.56 19.45
CA ALA A 271 11.81 -4.84 18.65
C ALA A 271 10.58 -4.04 19.08
N MET A 272 9.65 -3.79 18.16
CA MET A 272 8.39 -3.10 18.46
C MET A 272 7.45 -3.99 19.24
N ALA A 273 6.75 -3.41 20.23
CA ALA A 273 5.62 -4.06 20.85
C ALA A 273 4.41 -4.06 19.89
N ARG A 274 3.49 -5.02 20.04
CA ARG A 274 2.26 -5.09 19.22
C ARG A 274 1.09 -5.73 19.98
N ASN A 275 -0.12 -5.56 19.47
CA ASN A 275 -1.32 -6.23 19.99
C ASN A 275 -1.59 -7.57 19.26
N VAL A 276 -1.23 -8.69 19.89
CA VAL A 276 -1.29 -10.02 19.25
C VAL A 276 -2.72 -10.56 19.06
N ARG A 277 -3.73 -10.06 19.79
CA ARG A 277 -5.06 -10.72 19.90
C ARG A 277 -5.99 -10.62 18.67
N LYS A 278 -5.64 -9.83 17.65
CA LYS A 278 -6.43 -9.66 16.41
C LYS A 278 -5.55 -9.52 15.16
N GLY A 279 -4.49 -10.34 15.03
CA GLY A 279 -3.51 -10.19 13.94
C GLY A 279 -2.76 -8.84 13.97
N GLY A 280 -2.74 -8.16 15.12
CA GLY A 280 -2.55 -6.71 15.16
C GLY A 280 -1.18 -6.21 14.71
N VAL A 281 -1.24 -5.02 14.13
CA VAL A 281 -0.13 -4.15 13.74
C VAL A 281 0.79 -3.76 14.91
N SER A 282 2.02 -3.38 14.57
CA SER A 282 3.02 -2.91 15.53
C SER A 282 2.61 -1.55 16.11
N HIS A 283 2.93 -1.33 17.39
CA HIS A 283 2.65 -0.05 18.04
C HIS A 283 3.51 1.06 17.42
N GLY A 284 2.96 2.27 17.29
CA GLY A 284 3.68 3.39 16.64
C GLY A 284 4.82 3.99 17.46
N ALA A 285 5.04 3.58 18.71
CA ALA A 285 6.17 4.05 19.52
C ALA A 285 6.65 3.11 20.64
N GLN A 286 5.80 2.20 21.14
CA GLN A 286 6.25 1.25 22.15
C GLN A 286 7.20 0.19 21.58
N PHE A 287 8.39 0.06 22.19
CA PHE A 287 9.40 -0.93 21.84
C PHE A 287 9.96 -1.61 23.10
N TYR A 288 10.69 -2.71 22.91
CA TYR A 288 11.33 -3.44 23.98
C TYR A 288 12.73 -3.93 23.60
N VAL A 289 13.56 -4.17 24.62
CA VAL A 289 14.87 -4.83 24.53
C VAL A 289 14.76 -6.24 25.10
N ALA A 290 15.22 -7.24 24.36
CA ALA A 290 15.25 -8.63 24.80
C ALA A 290 16.45 -8.91 25.72
N LEU A 291 16.21 -9.54 26.88
CA LEU A 291 17.24 -9.83 27.88
C LEU A 291 17.98 -11.15 27.62
N LYS A 292 17.40 -12.06 26.84
CA LYS A 292 17.94 -13.38 26.46
C LYS A 292 17.43 -13.83 25.09
N ARG A 293 17.71 -15.08 24.70
CA ARG A 293 17.11 -15.74 23.52
C ARG A 293 15.60 -15.99 23.72
N LEU A 294 14.76 -15.47 22.82
CA LEU A 294 13.29 -15.53 22.88
C LEU A 294 12.68 -16.04 21.57
N GLU A 295 12.94 -17.30 21.22
CA GLU A 295 12.49 -17.95 19.97
C GLU A 295 11.01 -17.74 19.62
N LYS A 296 10.13 -17.72 20.63
CA LYS A 296 8.67 -17.52 20.44
C LYS A 296 8.27 -16.12 19.94
N LEU A 297 9.20 -15.16 19.89
CA LEU A 297 8.98 -13.80 19.38
C LEU A 297 9.51 -13.63 17.95
N ASP A 298 10.36 -14.54 17.47
CA ASP A 298 10.93 -14.48 16.13
C ASP A 298 9.83 -14.48 15.07
N ARG A 299 10.00 -13.65 14.04
CA ARG A 299 9.04 -13.48 12.93
C ARG A 299 7.60 -13.17 13.38
N ASN A 300 7.43 -12.71 14.63
CA ASN A 300 6.15 -12.35 15.24
C ASN A 300 6.16 -10.92 15.83
N PHE A 301 7.32 -10.27 15.85
CA PHE A 301 7.54 -8.90 16.30
C PHE A 301 8.62 -8.26 15.41
N THR A 302 8.46 -6.97 15.14
CA THR A 302 9.33 -6.21 14.22
C THR A 302 10.66 -5.89 14.89
N VAL A 303 11.72 -6.61 14.55
CA VAL A 303 13.09 -6.34 15.03
C VAL A 303 13.69 -5.23 14.17
N PHE A 304 14.01 -4.08 14.78
CA PHE A 304 14.49 -2.90 14.05
C PHE A 304 15.86 -2.38 14.51
N GLY A 305 16.48 -3.06 15.48
CA GLY A 305 17.83 -2.75 15.91
C GLY A 305 18.39 -3.71 16.96
N HIS A 306 19.58 -3.40 17.45
CA HIS A 306 20.27 -4.14 18.50
C HIS A 306 21.06 -3.19 19.41
N VAL A 307 21.04 -3.44 20.72
CA VAL A 307 21.88 -2.72 21.68
C VAL A 307 23.34 -3.09 21.44
N VAL A 308 24.18 -2.09 21.16
CA VAL A 308 25.62 -2.26 20.87
C VAL A 308 26.52 -1.78 22.00
N LYS A 309 26.04 -0.85 22.84
CA LYS A 309 26.73 -0.31 24.02
C LYS A 309 25.70 -0.10 25.15
N GLY A 310 26.09 -0.31 26.41
CA GLY A 310 25.19 -0.11 27.58
C GLY A 310 24.21 -1.26 27.88
N MET A 311 24.55 -2.51 27.57
CA MET A 311 23.68 -3.65 27.92
C MET A 311 23.66 -3.93 29.44
N ASP A 312 24.72 -3.55 30.15
CA ASP A 312 24.81 -3.48 31.61
C ASP A 312 23.81 -2.48 32.21
N VAL A 313 23.54 -1.35 31.54
CA VAL A 313 22.47 -0.41 31.93
C VAL A 313 21.09 -1.06 31.77
N ILE A 314 20.88 -1.84 30.71
CA ILE A 314 19.65 -2.62 30.51
C ILE A 314 19.48 -3.69 31.59
N ASP A 315 20.56 -4.35 32.03
CA ASP A 315 20.52 -5.29 33.16
C ASP A 315 20.24 -4.59 34.49
N ALA A 316 20.82 -3.40 34.72
CA ALA A 316 20.55 -2.60 35.92
C ALA A 316 19.08 -2.15 35.97
N ILE A 317 18.47 -1.86 34.82
CA ILE A 317 17.02 -1.63 34.68
C ILE A 317 16.24 -2.93 34.94
N ALA A 318 16.69 -4.07 34.43
CA ALA A 318 16.02 -5.37 34.58
C ALA A 318 16.09 -5.95 36.00
N ALA A 319 17.06 -5.52 36.81
CA ALA A 319 17.24 -5.92 38.20
C ALA A 319 16.30 -5.18 39.17
N VAL A 320 15.60 -4.13 38.71
CA VAL A 320 14.69 -3.33 39.54
C VAL A 320 13.48 -4.16 39.99
N PRO A 321 13.14 -4.18 41.29
CA PRO A 321 11.93 -4.84 41.78
C PRO A 321 10.68 -4.30 41.10
N VAL A 322 9.72 -5.18 40.79
CA VAL A 322 8.44 -4.80 40.18
C VAL A 322 7.28 -4.85 41.16
N ARG A 323 6.26 -4.03 40.89
CA ARG A 323 4.98 -3.97 41.58
C ARG A 323 3.83 -4.12 40.58
N LYS A 324 2.62 -4.33 41.11
CA LYS A 324 1.39 -4.29 40.34
C LYS A 324 0.81 -2.88 40.35
N GLU A 325 0.55 -2.33 39.17
CA GLU A 325 0.02 -0.98 38.96
C GLU A 325 -0.87 -0.97 37.72
N ASP A 326 -2.06 -0.39 37.79
CA ASP A 326 -3.05 -0.28 36.70
C ASP A 326 -3.27 -1.56 35.85
N GLY A 327 -3.24 -2.73 36.52
CA GLY A 327 -3.41 -4.04 35.89
C GLY A 327 -2.13 -4.68 35.34
N ASN A 328 -1.04 -3.92 35.21
CA ASN A 328 0.29 -4.41 34.84
C ASN A 328 1.02 -4.97 36.09
N PRO A 329 1.32 -6.28 36.19
CA PRO A 329 2.01 -6.87 37.34
C PRO A 329 3.55 -6.73 37.28
N TYR A 330 4.07 -6.04 36.26
CA TYR A 330 5.49 -5.95 35.93
C TYR A 330 5.97 -4.50 35.87
N PHE A 331 5.29 -3.59 36.57
CA PHE A 331 5.64 -2.16 36.60
C PHE A 331 6.81 -1.92 37.57
N PRO A 332 7.88 -1.20 37.21
CA PRO A 332 9.01 -0.96 38.13
C PRO A 332 8.59 -0.25 39.43
N ALA A 333 9.07 -0.73 40.58
CA ALA A 333 8.72 -0.18 41.89
C ALA A 333 9.35 1.20 42.18
N GLU A 334 10.44 1.53 41.48
CA GLU A 334 11.03 2.87 41.41
C GLU A 334 10.83 3.47 40.01
N LYS A 335 10.83 4.81 39.93
CA LYS A 335 10.61 5.52 38.67
C LYS A 335 11.80 5.34 37.71
N LEU A 336 11.57 4.62 36.61
CA LEU A 336 12.52 4.48 35.51
C LEU A 336 12.06 5.30 34.30
N VAL A 337 12.94 6.17 33.80
CA VAL A 337 12.58 7.21 32.84
C VAL A 337 13.68 7.44 31.79
N ILE A 338 13.26 7.65 30.55
CA ILE A 338 14.11 8.14 29.46
C ILE A 338 14.32 9.64 29.67
N LEU A 339 15.56 10.07 29.84
CA LEU A 339 15.94 11.47 30.00
C LEU A 339 16.08 12.19 28.65
N GLY A 340 16.36 11.43 27.59
CA GLY A 340 16.24 11.89 26.21
C GLY A 340 16.95 10.97 25.22
N THR A 341 16.69 11.19 23.93
CA THR A 341 17.30 10.41 22.83
C THR A 341 18.17 11.25 21.93
N GLU A 342 19.25 10.68 21.40
CA GLU A 342 20.15 11.35 20.46
C GLU A 342 20.52 10.44 19.29
N VAL A 343 20.24 10.90 18.07
CA VAL A 343 20.55 10.17 16.83
C VAL A 343 21.92 10.64 16.32
N ARG A 344 22.85 9.71 16.12
CA ARG A 344 24.22 9.98 15.65
C ARG A 344 24.57 9.11 14.44
N GLU A 345 25.44 9.62 13.58
CA GLU A 345 26.14 8.79 12.61
C GLU A 345 27.37 8.12 13.23
N THR A 346 27.68 6.91 12.80
CA THR A 346 28.90 6.18 13.16
C THR A 346 29.59 5.61 11.93
N ALA A 347 30.91 5.65 11.95
CA ALA A 347 31.76 4.96 10.97
C ALA A 347 32.16 3.55 11.43
N GLU A 348 31.85 3.15 12.66
CA GLU A 348 32.18 1.83 13.17
C GLU A 348 31.36 0.75 12.43
N PRO A 349 32.00 -0.28 11.83
CA PRO A 349 31.28 -1.39 11.23
C PRO A 349 30.60 -2.21 12.34
N PHE A 350 29.30 -2.48 12.18
CA PHE A 350 28.57 -3.40 13.03
C PHE A 350 28.27 -4.68 12.26
N ALA A 351 28.68 -5.82 12.80
CA ALA A 351 28.22 -7.13 12.35
C ALA A 351 26.94 -7.47 13.14
N PRO A 352 25.74 -7.46 12.53
CA PRO A 352 24.52 -7.88 13.22
C PRO A 352 24.61 -9.36 13.61
N PRO A 353 23.85 -9.80 14.65
CA PRO A 353 23.73 -11.22 14.95
C PRO A 353 23.29 -12.02 13.71
N PRO A 354 23.81 -13.24 13.51
CA PRO A 354 23.43 -14.08 12.37
C PRO A 354 21.91 -14.19 12.26
N MET A 355 21.40 -13.88 11.07
CA MET A 355 19.97 -14.00 10.77
C MET A 355 19.56 -15.48 10.80
N LEU A 356 18.30 -15.73 11.15
CA LEU A 356 17.67 -17.02 11.00
C LEU A 356 17.71 -17.44 9.51
N PRO A 357 17.88 -18.73 9.20
CA PRO A 357 17.79 -19.20 7.82
C PRO A 357 16.39 -18.88 7.26
N PRO A 358 16.28 -18.33 6.04
CA PRO A 358 14.99 -17.88 5.49
C PRO A 358 13.98 -19.04 5.45
N MET A 359 12.71 -18.76 5.73
CA MET A 359 11.65 -19.79 5.76
C MET A 359 11.47 -20.52 4.43
N ILE A 360 11.83 -19.86 3.32
CA ILE A 360 11.90 -20.46 2.00
C ILE A 360 13.30 -20.25 1.43
N THR A 361 13.96 -21.35 1.08
CA THR A 361 14.78 -21.37 -0.13
C THR A 361 13.84 -21.79 -1.26
N LEU A 362 13.70 -21.01 -2.34
CA LEU A 362 12.85 -21.38 -3.48
C LEU A 362 13.46 -22.55 -4.28
N LYS A 363 13.36 -23.75 -3.69
CA LYS A 363 13.57 -25.06 -4.31
C LYS A 363 12.22 -25.82 -4.38
N THR A 364 11.14 -25.09 -4.55
CA THR A 364 9.78 -25.63 -4.53
C THR A 364 9.40 -26.15 -5.92
N LYS A 365 9.50 -27.46 -6.09
CA LYS A 365 8.51 -28.17 -6.93
C LYS A 365 7.14 -28.04 -6.25
N GLY A 366 6.08 -28.03 -7.03
CA GLY A 366 4.71 -27.83 -6.55
C GLY A 366 4.20 -26.38 -6.58
N VAL A 367 2.88 -26.23 -6.42
CA VAL A 367 2.20 -24.95 -6.66
C VAL A 367 1.90 -24.19 -5.38
N ILE A 368 2.23 -22.91 -5.42
CA ILE A 368 2.07 -21.96 -4.33
C ILE A 368 0.86 -21.05 -4.59
N VAL A 369 0.03 -20.84 -3.57
CA VAL A 369 -1.06 -19.85 -3.54
C VAL A 369 -1.05 -19.04 -2.26
N ALA A 370 -1.81 -17.94 -2.28
CA ALA A 370 -2.22 -17.23 -1.08
C ALA A 370 -3.73 -17.37 -0.84
N GLU A 371 -4.08 -17.76 0.37
CA GLU A 371 -5.41 -17.56 0.95
C GLU A 371 -5.39 -16.23 1.72
N VAL A 372 -6.30 -15.31 1.37
CA VAL A 372 -6.38 -13.96 1.94
C VAL A 372 -7.69 -13.84 2.70
N ALA A 373 -7.59 -13.83 4.04
CA ALA A 373 -8.70 -13.54 4.93
C ALA A 373 -8.85 -12.02 5.10
N THR A 374 -10.08 -11.53 5.05
CA THR A 374 -10.43 -10.12 5.20
C THR A 374 -11.68 -9.95 6.07
N SER A 375 -11.92 -8.74 6.56
CA SER A 375 -13.13 -8.41 7.33
C SER A 375 -14.45 -8.52 6.54
N LYS A 376 -14.41 -8.86 5.25
CA LYS A 376 -15.58 -9.17 4.39
C LYS A 376 -15.68 -10.65 3.97
N GLY A 377 -14.71 -11.49 4.32
CA GLY A 377 -14.64 -12.89 3.91
C GLY A 377 -13.23 -13.31 3.44
N THR A 378 -13.10 -14.53 2.93
CA THR A 378 -11.83 -15.09 2.45
C THR A 378 -11.87 -15.33 0.95
N PHE A 379 -10.79 -14.97 0.24
CA PHE A 379 -10.60 -15.28 -1.17
C PHE A 379 -9.22 -15.91 -1.40
N ARG A 380 -9.00 -16.55 -2.56
CA ARG A 380 -7.72 -17.19 -2.89
C ARG A 380 -7.17 -16.73 -4.23
N MET A 381 -5.85 -16.56 -4.28
CA MET A 381 -5.13 -16.14 -5.48
C MET A 381 -3.99 -17.09 -5.85
N ARG A 382 -3.80 -17.30 -7.15
CA ARG A 382 -2.68 -18.02 -7.75
C ARG A 382 -1.55 -17.06 -8.07
N PHE A 383 -0.30 -17.49 -7.99
CA PHE A 383 0.86 -16.72 -8.43
C PHE A 383 1.31 -17.07 -9.85
N TYR A 384 2.02 -16.15 -10.51
CA TYR A 384 2.66 -16.34 -11.80
C TYR A 384 4.19 -16.28 -11.70
N PRO A 385 4.87 -17.22 -11.00
CA PRO A 385 6.30 -17.14 -10.71
C PRO A 385 7.20 -17.14 -11.96
N ARG A 386 6.74 -17.66 -13.10
CA ARG A 386 7.47 -17.59 -14.37
C ARG A 386 7.28 -16.28 -15.15
N LYS A 387 6.28 -15.45 -14.79
CA LYS A 387 5.97 -14.17 -15.46
C LYS A 387 6.42 -12.96 -14.64
N ALA A 388 6.32 -13.04 -13.32
CA ALA A 388 6.71 -11.99 -12.39
C ALA A 388 7.51 -12.58 -11.21
N PRO A 389 8.66 -13.22 -11.46
CA PRO A 389 9.42 -13.97 -10.44
C PRO A 389 9.79 -13.13 -9.22
N LYS A 390 10.15 -11.85 -9.40
CA LYS A 390 10.60 -10.99 -8.30
C LYS A 390 9.41 -10.54 -7.45
N LEU A 391 8.30 -10.15 -8.08
CA LEU A 391 7.07 -9.76 -7.37
C LEU A 391 6.48 -10.93 -6.59
N VAL A 392 6.46 -12.13 -7.17
CA VAL A 392 6.01 -13.33 -6.45
C VAL A 392 6.93 -13.64 -5.28
N ALA A 393 8.26 -13.65 -5.46
CA ALA A 393 9.20 -13.89 -4.36
C ALA A 393 9.03 -12.89 -3.21
N ASN A 394 8.89 -11.60 -3.53
CA ASN A 394 8.64 -10.55 -2.53
C ASN A 394 7.30 -10.72 -1.81
N PHE A 395 6.20 -10.95 -2.54
CA PHE A 395 4.89 -11.15 -1.94
C PHE A 395 4.87 -12.36 -0.99
N LEU A 396 5.49 -13.47 -1.39
CA LEU A 396 5.59 -14.67 -0.55
C LEU A 396 6.36 -14.40 0.74
N ASP A 397 7.52 -13.73 0.65
CA ASP A 397 8.33 -13.35 1.80
C ASP A 397 7.56 -12.43 2.76
N LEU A 398 6.92 -11.38 2.24
CA LEU A 398 6.09 -10.45 3.02
C LEU A 398 4.88 -11.13 3.68
N ALA A 399 4.18 -12.01 2.96
CA ALA A 399 3.04 -12.75 3.49
C ALA A 399 3.45 -13.74 4.59
N GLN A 400 4.58 -14.45 4.44
CA GLN A 400 5.10 -15.31 5.50
C GLN A 400 5.62 -14.53 6.71
N ARG A 401 6.11 -13.30 6.50
CA ARG A 401 6.43 -12.32 7.54
C ARG A 401 5.20 -11.61 8.12
N HIS A 402 3.98 -12.04 7.79
CA HIS A 402 2.73 -11.44 8.29
C HIS A 402 2.66 -9.91 8.09
N PHE A 403 3.34 -9.38 7.06
CA PHE A 403 3.39 -7.93 6.80
C PHE A 403 2.01 -7.36 6.49
N TYR A 404 1.21 -8.11 5.73
CA TYR A 404 -0.12 -7.71 5.29
C TYR A 404 -1.19 -7.81 6.40
N ASP A 405 -0.89 -8.47 7.53
CA ASP A 405 -1.84 -8.70 8.60
C ASP A 405 -2.18 -7.35 9.31
N GLY A 406 -3.43 -6.93 9.18
CA GLY A 406 -3.98 -5.68 9.70
C GLY A 406 -3.92 -4.47 8.74
N LEU A 407 -3.44 -4.63 7.50
CA LEU A 407 -3.39 -3.53 6.52
C LEU A 407 -4.77 -3.21 5.93
N GLU A 408 -5.00 -1.93 5.61
CA GLU A 408 -6.28 -1.44 5.08
C GLU A 408 -6.36 -1.60 3.55
N TRP A 409 -7.56 -1.87 3.05
CA TRP A 409 -7.95 -1.60 1.67
C TRP A 409 -8.18 -0.10 1.48
N HIS A 410 -7.11 0.68 1.62
CA HIS A 410 -7.10 2.15 1.66
C HIS A 410 -7.68 2.82 0.42
N ARG A 411 -7.84 2.10 -0.70
CA ARG A 411 -8.42 2.62 -1.93
C ARG A 411 -9.32 1.60 -2.62
N VAL A 412 -10.57 1.98 -2.80
CA VAL A 412 -11.64 1.19 -3.43
C VAL A 412 -12.32 2.03 -4.50
N VAL A 413 -12.02 1.74 -5.77
CA VAL A 413 -12.65 2.43 -6.90
C VAL A 413 -13.65 1.50 -7.55
N ARG A 414 -14.95 1.81 -7.39
CA ARG A 414 -16.05 1.01 -7.94
C ARG A 414 -15.87 0.80 -9.45
N ASP A 415 -16.10 -0.44 -9.88
CA ASP A 415 -15.92 -0.89 -11.26
C ASP A 415 -14.51 -0.62 -11.84
N PHE A 416 -13.48 -0.50 -11.00
CA PHE A 416 -12.09 -0.37 -11.43
C PHE A 416 -11.20 -1.34 -10.64
N VAL A 417 -10.65 -0.92 -9.50
CA VAL A 417 -9.74 -1.74 -8.67
C VAL A 417 -10.01 -1.53 -7.19
N ILE A 418 -9.69 -2.56 -6.39
CA ILE A 418 -9.42 -2.41 -4.96
C ILE A 418 -7.90 -2.52 -4.73
N GLN A 419 -7.34 -1.71 -3.84
CA GLN A 419 -5.90 -1.59 -3.62
C GLN A 419 -5.58 -1.67 -2.11
N THR A 420 -4.51 -2.38 -1.77
CA THR A 420 -4.03 -2.58 -0.40
C THR A 420 -2.50 -2.80 -0.42
N GLY A 421 -1.92 -3.12 0.74
CA GLY A 421 -0.48 -3.23 0.95
C GLY A 421 0.21 -1.91 1.28
N ASP A 422 -0.56 -0.82 1.44
CA ASP A 422 -0.02 0.44 1.98
C ASP A 422 0.04 0.35 3.52
N PRO A 423 1.22 0.53 4.13
CA PRO A 423 1.38 0.56 5.58
C PRO A 423 0.84 1.81 6.30
N ASP A 424 0.74 2.98 5.65
CA ASP A 424 0.32 4.24 6.29
C ASP A 424 -0.40 5.17 5.27
N PRO A 425 -1.66 4.86 4.91
CA PRO A 425 -2.40 5.59 3.88
C PRO A 425 -2.82 7.02 4.31
N ASP A 426 -2.59 7.40 5.56
CA ASP A 426 -2.94 8.72 6.12
C ASP A 426 -1.79 9.74 6.04
N ASP A 427 -0.54 9.28 5.83
CA ASP A 427 0.63 10.15 5.66
C ASP A 427 1.06 10.19 4.18
N PRO A 428 0.64 11.20 3.39
CA PRO A 428 1.09 11.35 2.00
C PRO A 428 2.57 11.78 1.85
N SER A 429 3.32 11.93 2.96
CA SER A 429 4.79 12.02 2.96
C SER A 429 5.47 10.68 3.27
N PHE A 430 4.69 9.67 3.61
CA PHE A 430 5.06 8.27 3.60
C PHE A 430 5.06 7.78 2.15
N ASP A 431 6.10 8.16 1.41
CA ASP A 431 6.51 7.41 0.21
C ASP A 431 6.54 5.92 0.58
N GLU A 432 6.01 5.05 -0.31
CA GLU A 432 6.04 3.59 -0.15
C GLU A 432 7.36 3.17 0.49
N ALA A 433 7.28 2.69 1.74
CA ALA A 433 8.43 2.56 2.62
C ALA A 433 9.66 2.00 1.88
N PRO A 434 10.87 2.54 2.12
CA PRO A 434 12.03 2.24 1.31
C PRO A 434 12.56 0.82 1.56
N ARG A 435 11.79 -0.17 1.15
CA ARG A 435 12.21 -1.54 0.92
C ARG A 435 12.86 -1.61 -0.45
N PRO A 436 13.59 -2.69 -0.77
CA PRO A 436 14.09 -2.90 -2.12
C PRO A 436 12.92 -2.91 -3.11
N VAL A 437 12.73 -1.79 -3.80
CA VAL A 437 11.69 -1.61 -4.82
C VAL A 437 11.79 -2.74 -5.83
N VAL A 438 10.73 -3.55 -5.93
CA VAL A 438 10.74 -4.72 -6.80
C VAL A 438 10.48 -4.27 -8.21
N ARG A 439 11.57 -4.12 -8.97
CA ARG A 439 11.51 -3.79 -10.40
C ARG A 439 11.20 -5.01 -11.23
N GLU A 440 9.98 -5.08 -11.73
CA GLU A 440 9.53 -6.08 -12.70
C GLU A 440 9.09 -5.39 -14.00
N ALA A 441 9.32 -6.05 -15.13
CA ALA A 441 8.86 -5.56 -16.42
C ALA A 441 7.31 -5.63 -16.50
N PRO A 442 6.66 -4.76 -17.30
CA PRO A 442 5.22 -4.89 -17.57
C PRO A 442 4.87 -6.28 -18.10
N SER A 443 3.75 -6.81 -17.62
CA SER A 443 3.34 -8.18 -17.94
C SER A 443 2.69 -8.26 -19.32
N ASP A 444 2.88 -9.39 -20.01
CA ASP A 444 2.13 -9.75 -21.22
C ASP A 444 0.74 -10.31 -20.91
N LEU A 445 0.46 -10.56 -19.62
CA LEU A 445 -0.86 -10.94 -19.13
C LEU A 445 -1.88 -9.81 -19.25
N LYS A 446 -3.16 -10.20 -19.30
CA LYS A 446 -4.31 -9.31 -19.45
C LYS A 446 -4.89 -8.90 -18.11
N HIS A 447 -5.26 -7.63 -17.97
CA HIS A 447 -5.98 -7.12 -16.79
C HIS A 447 -7.45 -7.53 -16.82
N VAL A 448 -7.71 -8.84 -16.83
CA VAL A 448 -9.05 -9.39 -16.67
C VAL A 448 -9.55 -9.22 -15.24
N LYS A 449 -10.85 -9.38 -15.03
CA LYS A 449 -11.45 -9.45 -13.69
C LYS A 449 -10.70 -10.45 -12.79
N GLY A 450 -10.40 -10.03 -11.56
CA GLY A 450 -9.63 -10.80 -10.59
C GLY A 450 -8.11 -10.82 -10.80
N ALA A 451 -7.57 -10.21 -11.87
CA ALA A 451 -6.12 -10.07 -12.04
C ALA A 451 -5.54 -9.23 -10.90
N VAL A 452 -4.40 -9.67 -10.36
CA VAL A 452 -3.71 -9.02 -9.24
C VAL A 452 -2.43 -8.37 -9.76
N GLY A 453 -2.44 -7.04 -9.81
CA GLY A 453 -1.34 -6.22 -10.30
C GLY A 453 -0.56 -5.56 -9.18
N ALA A 454 0.75 -5.42 -9.37
CA ALA A 454 1.57 -4.56 -8.53
C ALA A 454 1.22 -3.08 -8.80
N ALA A 455 1.00 -2.32 -7.73
CA ALA A 455 0.83 -0.87 -7.85
C ALA A 455 2.14 -0.20 -8.31
N LYS A 456 2.04 1.01 -8.85
CA LYS A 456 3.19 1.83 -9.22
C LYS A 456 2.81 3.30 -9.17
N SER A 457 3.78 4.18 -8.95
CA SER A 457 3.54 5.62 -9.09
C SER A 457 3.34 6.00 -10.57
N SER A 458 2.63 7.11 -10.78
CA SER A 458 2.33 7.66 -12.10
C SER A 458 3.56 8.20 -12.84
N GLU A 459 4.66 8.45 -12.12
CA GLU A 459 5.89 9.02 -12.69
C GLU A 459 6.89 7.99 -13.23
N ASP A 460 6.79 6.72 -12.80
CA ASP A 460 7.80 5.69 -13.05
C ASP A 460 7.52 4.87 -14.33
N THR A 461 8.58 4.59 -15.10
CA THR A 461 8.52 3.83 -16.37
C THR A 461 8.54 2.32 -16.18
N ASP A 462 9.15 1.84 -15.11
CA ASP A 462 9.14 0.44 -14.66
C ASP A 462 8.02 0.25 -13.62
N ILE A 463 7.62 -0.99 -13.33
CA ILE A 463 6.81 -1.26 -12.14
C ILE A 463 7.72 -1.24 -10.93
N ASN A 464 7.36 -0.42 -9.94
CA ASN A 464 8.11 -0.17 -8.73
C ASN A 464 7.26 -0.36 -7.47
N SER A 465 6.70 -1.55 -7.27
CA SER A 465 5.99 -1.89 -6.02
C SER A 465 6.98 -2.36 -4.95
N SER A 466 6.87 -1.80 -3.74
CA SER A 466 7.49 -2.36 -2.54
C SER A 466 6.67 -3.52 -1.97
N SER A 467 5.35 -3.34 -1.96
CA SER A 467 4.39 -4.19 -1.24
C SER A 467 2.93 -3.92 -1.64
N GLN A 468 2.62 -2.73 -2.17
CA GLN A 468 1.29 -2.37 -2.64
C GLN A 468 0.85 -3.16 -3.88
N PHE A 469 -0.39 -3.65 -3.85
CA PHE A 469 -1.02 -4.36 -4.96
C PHE A 469 -2.50 -4.01 -5.09
N TYR A 470 -3.04 -4.25 -6.28
CA TYR A 470 -4.46 -4.05 -6.58
C TYR A 470 -5.08 -5.28 -7.21
N ILE A 471 -6.41 -5.40 -7.11
CA ILE A 471 -7.21 -6.45 -7.75
C ILE A 471 -8.23 -5.80 -8.70
N CYS A 472 -8.27 -6.24 -9.94
CA CYS A 472 -9.21 -5.76 -10.95
C CYS A 472 -10.65 -6.22 -10.67
N LEU A 473 -11.60 -5.29 -10.56
CA LEU A 473 -13.05 -5.59 -10.39
C LEU A 473 -13.75 -5.96 -11.71
N LYS A 474 -13.15 -5.58 -12.85
CA LYS A 474 -13.61 -5.90 -14.21
C LYS A 474 -12.40 -6.01 -15.16
N ASP A 475 -12.66 -6.19 -16.44
CA ASP A 475 -11.61 -6.15 -17.47
C ASP A 475 -11.15 -4.71 -17.75
N LEU A 476 -9.84 -4.48 -17.67
CA LEU A 476 -9.19 -3.17 -17.74
C LEU A 476 -8.07 -3.15 -18.81
N PRO A 477 -8.37 -3.44 -20.10
CA PRO A 477 -7.35 -3.59 -21.15
C PRO A 477 -6.49 -2.34 -21.38
N PHE A 478 -6.93 -1.16 -20.91
CA PHE A 478 -6.14 0.07 -20.95
C PHE A 478 -4.95 0.09 -19.96
N LEU A 479 -4.86 -0.88 -19.04
CA LEU A 479 -3.71 -1.11 -18.16
C LEU A 479 -2.69 -2.12 -18.74
N ASP A 480 -3.07 -2.88 -19.77
CA ASP A 480 -2.19 -3.88 -20.39
C ASP A 480 -0.87 -3.29 -20.87
N GLY A 481 0.23 -4.02 -20.64
CA GLY A 481 1.59 -3.56 -20.99
C GLY A 481 2.10 -2.36 -20.19
N LYS A 482 1.38 -1.88 -19.16
CA LYS A 482 1.79 -0.76 -18.29
C LYS A 482 2.05 -1.16 -16.83
N TYR A 483 1.58 -2.34 -16.43
CA TYR A 483 1.67 -2.86 -15.07
C TYR A 483 2.06 -4.35 -15.09
N ALA A 484 2.58 -4.85 -13.97
CA ALA A 484 2.98 -6.24 -13.80
C ALA A 484 1.91 -6.99 -13.01
N ILE A 485 1.22 -7.90 -13.69
CA ILE A 485 0.33 -8.89 -13.06
C ILE A 485 1.19 -10.03 -12.54
N PHE A 486 1.15 -10.27 -11.23
CA PHE A 486 1.91 -11.32 -10.55
C PHE A 486 1.02 -12.41 -9.94
N ALA A 487 -0.28 -12.16 -9.82
CA ALA A 487 -1.25 -13.12 -9.33
C ALA A 487 -2.65 -12.97 -9.99
N GLN A 488 -3.56 -13.89 -9.69
CA GLN A 488 -4.96 -13.89 -10.16
C GLN A 488 -5.85 -14.53 -9.10
N VAL A 489 -6.97 -13.89 -8.75
CA VAL A 489 -8.02 -14.47 -7.92
C VAL A 489 -8.70 -15.61 -8.69
N TYR A 490 -8.83 -16.78 -8.05
CA TYR A 490 -9.48 -17.97 -8.62
C TYR A 490 -10.67 -18.46 -7.80
N GLU A 491 -10.80 -18.02 -6.54
CA GLU A 491 -11.87 -18.40 -5.61
C GLU A 491 -12.18 -17.18 -4.72
N GLY A 492 -13.45 -16.93 -4.39
CA GLY A 492 -13.86 -15.79 -3.56
C GLY A 492 -13.94 -14.43 -4.30
N MET A 493 -14.20 -14.42 -5.61
CA MET A 493 -14.35 -13.16 -6.36
C MET A 493 -15.58 -12.33 -5.90
N ASP A 494 -16.59 -12.98 -5.33
CA ASP A 494 -17.72 -12.36 -4.65
C ASP A 494 -17.30 -11.55 -3.41
N VAL A 495 -16.32 -12.03 -2.63
CA VAL A 495 -15.70 -11.28 -1.52
C VAL A 495 -14.97 -10.05 -2.04
N VAL A 496 -14.16 -10.21 -3.10
CA VAL A 496 -13.45 -9.10 -3.77
C VAL A 496 -14.43 -8.03 -4.27
N GLU A 497 -15.55 -8.46 -4.87
CA GLU A 497 -16.64 -7.56 -5.26
C GLU A 497 -17.35 -6.89 -4.08
N ALA A 498 -17.53 -7.59 -2.96
CA ALA A 498 -18.15 -7.02 -1.76
C ALA A 498 -17.28 -5.90 -1.16
N ILE A 499 -15.95 -6.07 -1.18
CA ILE A 499 -15.00 -5.00 -0.86
C ILE A 499 -15.15 -3.87 -1.89
N GLY A 500 -15.17 -4.19 -3.19
CA GLY A 500 -15.35 -3.22 -4.29
C GLY A 500 -16.65 -2.42 -4.30
N LYS A 501 -17.61 -2.73 -3.42
CA LYS A 501 -18.93 -2.09 -3.32
C LYS A 501 -19.11 -1.21 -2.08
N VAL A 502 -18.18 -1.22 -1.11
CA VAL A 502 -18.31 -0.45 0.14
C VAL A 502 -18.43 1.07 -0.12
N PRO A 503 -19.10 1.83 0.75
CA PRO A 503 -19.11 3.30 0.67
C PRO A 503 -17.70 3.87 0.85
N THR A 504 -17.32 4.84 0.02
CA THR A 504 -16.03 5.52 0.09
C THR A 504 -16.19 7.03 0.29
N ASP A 505 -15.14 7.66 0.79
CA ASP A 505 -15.01 9.11 0.88
C ASP A 505 -14.58 9.74 -0.48
N ALA A 506 -14.22 11.03 -0.45
CA ALA A 506 -13.77 11.77 -1.64
C ALA A 506 -12.36 11.39 -2.13
N SER A 507 -11.65 10.50 -1.41
CA SER A 507 -10.29 10.03 -1.71
C SER A 507 -10.27 8.56 -2.15
N ASP A 508 -11.44 8.00 -2.51
CA ASP A 508 -11.67 6.58 -2.78
C ASP A 508 -11.43 5.65 -1.55
N ARG A 509 -11.33 6.17 -0.32
CA ARG A 509 -11.08 5.36 0.89
C ARG A 509 -12.39 4.86 1.51
N PRO A 510 -12.49 3.59 1.97
CA PRO A 510 -13.68 3.11 2.67
C PRO A 510 -14.06 3.96 3.89
N ILE A 511 -15.34 4.35 3.98
CA ILE A 511 -15.88 5.08 5.15
C ILE A 511 -15.86 4.17 6.39
N ASP A 512 -16.24 2.91 6.22
CA ASP A 512 -16.02 1.83 7.18
C ASP A 512 -14.78 1.03 6.74
N PRO A 513 -13.64 1.11 7.47
CA PRO A 513 -12.41 0.48 7.07
C PRO A 513 -12.53 -1.03 6.85
N VAL A 514 -11.89 -1.52 5.78
CA VAL A 514 -11.80 -2.94 5.45
C VAL A 514 -10.34 -3.37 5.57
N TYR A 515 -10.09 -4.47 6.27
CA TYR A 515 -8.73 -4.94 6.58
C TYR A 515 -8.44 -6.28 5.91
N VAL A 516 -7.17 -6.50 5.59
CA VAL A 516 -6.59 -7.84 5.43
C VAL A 516 -6.33 -8.39 6.83
N ASP A 517 -7.04 -9.43 7.24
CA ASP A 517 -6.88 -10.01 8.59
C ASP A 517 -5.65 -10.93 8.65
N LYS A 518 -5.42 -11.70 7.58
CA LYS A 518 -4.28 -12.62 7.46
C LYS A 518 -4.05 -13.04 6.01
N ILE A 519 -2.79 -13.15 5.59
CA ILE A 519 -2.43 -13.92 4.39
C ILE A 519 -1.76 -15.24 4.78
N THR A 520 -2.27 -16.36 4.26
CA THR A 520 -1.67 -17.69 4.45
C THR A 520 -1.14 -18.21 3.12
N ILE A 521 0.19 -18.39 3.04
CA ILE A 521 0.81 -19.06 1.89
C ILE A 521 0.60 -20.57 2.02
N LEU A 522 -0.03 -21.17 1.01
CA LEU A 522 -0.22 -22.61 0.90
C LEU A 522 0.68 -23.12 -0.23
N ASN A 523 1.61 -24.03 0.11
CA ASN A 523 2.19 -24.91 -0.90
C ASN A 523 1.26 -26.11 -1.02
N LEU A 524 0.57 -26.24 -2.16
CA LEU A 524 -0.32 -27.35 -2.44
C LEU A 524 0.44 -28.63 -2.82
N GLY A 525 1.77 -28.56 -2.93
CA GLY A 525 2.64 -29.66 -3.36
C GLY A 525 2.61 -29.86 -4.88
N ASP A 526 3.11 -31.00 -5.34
CA ASP A 526 3.06 -31.43 -6.75
C ASP A 526 1.63 -31.84 -7.21
N VAL A 527 0.60 -31.20 -6.67
CA VAL A 527 -0.76 -31.29 -7.24
C VAL A 527 -0.85 -30.40 -8.47
N THR A 528 -1.58 -30.84 -9.49
CA THR A 528 -2.06 -29.91 -10.52
C THR A 528 -3.09 -29.00 -9.87
N PRO A 529 -2.80 -27.70 -9.65
CA PRO A 529 -3.81 -26.80 -9.12
C PRO A 529 -4.94 -26.62 -10.13
N PRO A 530 -6.14 -26.17 -9.68
CA PRO A 530 -7.28 -25.88 -10.55
C PRO A 530 -6.97 -25.05 -11.81
N TRP A 531 -5.94 -24.22 -11.78
CA TRP A 531 -5.59 -23.22 -12.80
C TRP A 531 -4.27 -23.45 -13.56
N GLU A 532 -3.46 -24.45 -13.20
CA GLU A 532 -2.31 -24.90 -14.02
C GLU A 532 -2.67 -26.13 -14.83
N LYS A 533 -3.93 -26.22 -15.27
CA LYS A 533 -4.23 -26.86 -16.55
C LYS A 533 -3.72 -25.98 -17.69
N LYS A 534 -2.39 -25.81 -17.75
CA LYS A 534 -1.70 -25.64 -19.02
C LYS A 534 -2.03 -26.87 -19.84
N ALA A 535 -2.72 -26.65 -20.94
CA ALA A 535 -2.84 -27.68 -21.94
C ALA A 535 -1.52 -27.75 -22.74
N GLY A 536 -0.92 -28.94 -22.78
CA GLY A 536 0.40 -29.21 -23.35
C GLY A 536 1.54 -29.27 -22.30
N GLU A 537 2.24 -30.42 -22.28
CA GLU A 537 3.47 -30.74 -21.51
C GLU A 537 3.33 -30.58 -19.96
N GLY A 538 2.94 -31.60 -19.18
CA GLY A 538 3.60 -32.92 -18.97
C GLY A 538 4.30 -32.88 -17.59
N ASP A 539 4.00 -33.72 -16.59
CA ASP A 539 3.71 -35.16 -16.64
C ASP A 539 2.23 -35.60 -16.54
N LEU A 540 2.06 -36.89 -16.82
CA LEU A 540 0.80 -37.64 -16.77
C LEU A 540 0.26 -37.72 -15.34
N VAL A 541 -0.97 -37.25 -15.12
CA VAL A 541 -1.84 -37.85 -14.11
C VAL A 541 -2.62 -38.94 -14.84
N PRO A 542 -2.37 -40.24 -14.58
CA PRO A 542 -3.26 -41.29 -15.06
C PRO A 542 -4.65 -40.98 -14.50
N ALA A 543 -5.67 -40.91 -15.38
CA ALA A 543 -7.04 -41.04 -14.88
C ALA A 543 -7.09 -42.36 -14.10
N ALA A 544 -7.55 -42.30 -12.85
CA ALA A 544 -7.41 -43.37 -11.86
C ALA A 544 -7.69 -44.74 -12.50
N GLU A 545 -6.89 -45.77 -12.22
CA GLU A 545 -6.77 -46.97 -13.08
C GLU A 545 -8.10 -47.65 -13.48
N ASN A 546 -9.15 -47.47 -12.68
CA ASN A 546 -10.50 -47.99 -12.89
C ASN A 546 -11.44 -47.06 -13.70
N THR A 547 -10.96 -45.94 -14.22
CA THR A 547 -11.76 -44.98 -15.03
C THR A 547 -11.82 -45.47 -16.49
N PRO A 548 -13.02 -45.68 -17.08
CA PRO A 548 -13.14 -46.05 -18.48
C PRO A 548 -12.40 -45.08 -19.40
N TYR A 549 -11.71 -45.62 -20.41
CA TYR A 549 -10.97 -44.86 -21.43
C TYR A 549 -9.73 -44.08 -20.95
N SER A 550 -9.31 -44.23 -19.69
CA SER A 550 -8.09 -43.60 -19.12
C SER A 550 -6.82 -43.77 -19.96
N LYS A 551 -6.67 -44.92 -20.62
CA LYS A 551 -5.52 -45.27 -21.47
C LYS A 551 -5.75 -45.02 -22.96
N ILE A 552 -6.82 -44.31 -23.37
CA ILE A 552 -7.09 -44.01 -24.79
C ILE A 552 -6.70 -42.57 -25.10
N VAL A 553 -6.03 -42.39 -26.24
CA VAL A 553 -5.70 -41.09 -26.83
C VAL A 553 -6.21 -41.05 -28.27
N ALA A 554 -6.46 -39.86 -28.80
CA ALA A 554 -6.84 -39.67 -30.20
C ALA A 554 -5.74 -38.94 -30.96
N VAL A 555 -5.49 -39.36 -32.20
CA VAL A 555 -4.70 -38.63 -33.18
C VAL A 555 -5.66 -38.11 -34.23
N ILE A 556 -5.72 -36.79 -34.38
CA ILE A 556 -6.40 -36.09 -35.46
C ILE A 556 -5.33 -35.88 -36.54
N SER A 557 -5.34 -36.71 -37.57
CA SER A 557 -4.41 -36.58 -38.70
C SER A 557 -4.95 -35.57 -39.70
N THR A 558 -4.14 -34.59 -40.10
CA THR A 558 -4.51 -33.54 -41.06
C THR A 558 -3.45 -33.37 -42.14
N ASP A 559 -3.80 -32.70 -43.24
CA ASP A 559 -2.86 -32.34 -44.31
C ASP A 559 -1.69 -31.44 -43.85
N TYR A 560 -1.77 -30.87 -42.65
CA TYR A 560 -0.76 -29.98 -42.05
C TYR A 560 0.06 -30.64 -40.93
N GLY A 561 -0.22 -31.92 -40.63
CA GLY A 561 0.39 -32.71 -39.55
C GLY A 561 -0.64 -33.35 -38.62
N ASP A 562 -0.15 -34.15 -37.68
CA ASP A 562 -0.95 -34.80 -36.65
C ASP A 562 -1.16 -33.89 -35.43
N ILE A 563 -2.36 -33.94 -34.84
CA ILE A 563 -2.70 -33.32 -33.56
C ILE A 563 -3.14 -34.43 -32.61
N LYS A 564 -2.37 -34.69 -31.55
CA LYS A 564 -2.61 -35.79 -30.60
C LYS A 564 -3.23 -35.24 -29.33
N MET A 565 -4.29 -35.88 -28.82
CA MET A 565 -5.00 -35.44 -27.62
C MET A 565 -5.32 -36.57 -26.63
N LYS A 566 -5.31 -36.23 -25.34
CA LYS A 566 -5.76 -37.06 -24.22
C LYS A 566 -7.15 -36.63 -23.77
N PHE A 567 -7.93 -37.58 -23.23
CA PHE A 567 -9.28 -37.33 -22.74
C PHE A 567 -9.32 -37.11 -21.22
N TYR A 568 -10.19 -36.22 -20.76
CA TYR A 568 -10.55 -36.07 -19.34
C TYR A 568 -11.76 -36.96 -19.01
N ALA A 569 -11.59 -38.28 -19.11
CA ALA A 569 -12.68 -39.25 -18.96
C ALA A 569 -13.32 -39.26 -17.55
N ASP A 570 -12.63 -38.75 -16.54
CA ASP A 570 -13.12 -38.54 -15.17
C ASP A 570 -13.96 -37.25 -15.01
N LYS A 571 -13.78 -36.27 -15.92
CA LYS A 571 -14.46 -34.95 -15.89
C LYS A 571 -15.61 -34.85 -16.88
N ALA A 572 -15.48 -35.46 -18.06
CA ALA A 572 -16.50 -35.44 -19.09
C ALA A 572 -16.80 -36.88 -19.60
N PRO A 573 -17.18 -37.83 -18.71
CA PRO A 573 -17.33 -39.23 -19.07
C PRO A 573 -18.31 -39.48 -20.22
N ARG A 574 -19.42 -38.72 -20.29
CA ARG A 574 -20.43 -38.90 -21.36
C ARG A 574 -19.92 -38.33 -22.68
N THR A 575 -19.27 -37.19 -22.65
CA THR A 575 -18.69 -36.52 -23.81
C THR A 575 -17.53 -37.31 -24.40
N VAL A 576 -16.63 -37.81 -23.55
CA VAL A 576 -15.52 -38.68 -23.95
C VAL A 576 -16.03 -40.00 -24.52
N ALA A 577 -17.01 -40.64 -23.88
CA ALA A 577 -17.62 -41.86 -24.41
C ALA A 577 -18.29 -41.63 -25.79
N ASN A 578 -18.99 -40.51 -25.97
CA ASN A 578 -19.56 -40.12 -27.27
C ASN A 578 -18.47 -39.95 -28.33
N PHE A 579 -17.45 -39.14 -28.07
CA PHE A 579 -16.36 -38.90 -29.02
C PHE A 579 -15.65 -40.21 -29.41
N ILE A 580 -15.32 -41.06 -28.44
CA ILE A 580 -14.66 -42.35 -28.67
C ILE A 580 -15.54 -43.28 -29.49
N ASN A 581 -16.86 -43.34 -29.23
CA ASN A 581 -17.78 -44.18 -29.99
C ASN A 581 -17.97 -43.69 -31.44
N LEU A 582 -17.92 -42.37 -31.68
CA LEU A 582 -17.92 -41.80 -33.03
C LEU A 582 -16.61 -42.11 -33.77
N ALA A 583 -15.45 -41.87 -33.13
CA ALA A 583 -14.14 -42.16 -33.71
C ALA A 583 -13.93 -43.65 -34.04
N ARG A 584 -14.36 -44.57 -33.15
CA ARG A 584 -14.32 -46.04 -33.41
C ARG A 584 -15.09 -46.48 -34.65
N ARG A 585 -16.06 -45.69 -35.09
CA ARG A 585 -16.92 -45.96 -36.26
C ARG A 585 -16.45 -45.25 -37.52
N GLY A 586 -15.31 -44.56 -37.49
CA GLY A 586 -14.83 -43.73 -38.61
C GLY A 586 -15.72 -42.51 -38.89
N PHE A 587 -16.56 -42.07 -37.94
CA PHE A 587 -17.53 -40.99 -38.15
C PHE A 587 -16.87 -39.70 -38.64
N TYR A 588 -15.71 -39.36 -38.07
CA TYR A 588 -14.97 -38.15 -38.40
C TYR A 588 -14.16 -38.22 -39.70
N ASP A 589 -14.03 -39.39 -40.32
CA ASP A 589 -13.13 -39.56 -41.46
C ASP A 589 -13.67 -38.85 -42.71
N GLY A 590 -12.78 -38.14 -43.40
CA GLY A 590 -13.12 -37.34 -44.57
C GLY A 590 -13.91 -36.06 -44.27
N MET A 591 -14.13 -35.72 -43.00
CA MET A 591 -14.59 -34.38 -42.63
C MET A 591 -13.50 -33.35 -42.87
N TYR A 592 -13.89 -32.07 -42.96
CA TYR A 592 -12.95 -30.95 -43.00
C TYR A 592 -13.20 -29.93 -41.89
N ILE A 593 -12.17 -29.14 -41.59
CA ILE A 593 -12.21 -28.03 -40.63
C ILE A 593 -13.03 -26.91 -41.26
N HIS A 594 -14.29 -26.78 -40.85
CA HIS A 594 -15.28 -25.90 -41.48
C HIS A 594 -15.24 -24.46 -40.95
N ARG A 595 -14.53 -24.22 -39.84
CA ARG A 595 -14.42 -22.88 -39.25
C ARG A 595 -13.07 -22.69 -38.54
N VAL A 596 -12.40 -21.58 -38.86
CA VAL A 596 -11.20 -21.10 -38.19
C VAL A 596 -11.39 -19.65 -37.76
N VAL A 597 -10.93 -19.32 -36.56
CA VAL A 597 -10.87 -17.94 -36.06
C VAL A 597 -9.42 -17.70 -35.67
N ARG A 598 -8.74 -16.82 -36.41
CA ARG A 598 -7.28 -16.67 -36.41
C ARG A 598 -6.71 -16.44 -35.01
N GLY A 599 -5.91 -17.39 -34.51
CA GLY A 599 -5.32 -17.35 -33.17
C GLY A 599 -6.29 -17.62 -32.02
N VAL A 600 -7.58 -17.81 -32.29
CA VAL A 600 -8.64 -17.99 -31.27
C VAL A 600 -9.02 -19.47 -31.14
N LEU A 601 -9.46 -20.09 -32.24
CA LEU A 601 -9.87 -21.50 -32.28
C LEU A 601 -9.90 -22.07 -33.71
N ILE A 602 -9.92 -23.39 -33.81
CA ILE A 602 -10.35 -24.12 -35.02
C ILE A 602 -11.49 -25.09 -34.65
N GLN A 603 -12.53 -25.18 -35.47
CA GLN A 603 -13.75 -25.96 -35.22
C GLN A 603 -14.00 -26.95 -36.37
N MET A 604 -14.35 -28.17 -35.99
CA MET A 604 -14.44 -29.33 -36.88
C MET A 604 -15.50 -30.33 -36.38
N GLY A 605 -15.64 -31.47 -37.06
CA GLY A 605 -16.63 -32.49 -36.68
C GLY A 605 -18.07 -32.21 -37.15
N ASP A 606 -18.27 -31.35 -38.15
CA ASP A 606 -19.61 -31.10 -38.72
C ASP A 606 -19.96 -32.19 -39.76
N PRO A 607 -20.98 -33.04 -39.52
CA PRO A 607 -21.37 -34.11 -40.43
C PRO A 607 -21.85 -33.61 -41.79
N LYS A 608 -22.22 -32.33 -41.93
CA LYS A 608 -22.48 -31.73 -43.25
C LYS A 608 -21.26 -31.73 -44.17
N THR A 609 -20.04 -31.78 -43.61
CA THR A 609 -18.79 -31.73 -44.39
C THR A 609 -18.49 -33.01 -45.17
N ASN A 610 -19.01 -34.16 -44.73
CA ASN A 610 -18.90 -35.45 -45.39
C ASN A 610 -20.27 -36.14 -45.66
N GLY A 611 -21.38 -35.39 -45.57
CA GLY A 611 -22.73 -35.88 -45.91
C GLY A 611 -23.38 -36.81 -44.89
N GLN A 612 -22.85 -36.92 -43.67
CA GLN A 612 -23.43 -37.72 -42.60
C GLN A 612 -24.58 -36.99 -41.87
N THR A 613 -25.28 -37.71 -40.99
CA THR A 613 -26.29 -37.15 -40.09
C THR A 613 -25.70 -36.94 -38.69
N ALA A 614 -26.08 -35.85 -38.01
CA ALA A 614 -25.64 -35.61 -36.63
C ALA A 614 -26.19 -36.68 -35.67
N PRO A 615 -25.37 -37.19 -34.73
CA PRO A 615 -25.84 -38.08 -33.68
C PRO A 615 -26.74 -37.33 -32.68
N PRO A 616 -27.46 -38.05 -31.79
CA PRO A 616 -28.22 -37.45 -30.71
C PRO A 616 -27.37 -36.52 -29.84
N PRO A 617 -27.98 -35.51 -29.18
CA PRO A 617 -27.24 -34.65 -28.27
C PRO A 617 -26.66 -35.38 -27.06
N VAL A 618 -25.51 -34.92 -26.61
CA VAL A 618 -24.86 -35.33 -25.35
C VAL A 618 -25.27 -34.34 -24.26
N PRO A 619 -25.57 -34.78 -23.03
CA PRO A 619 -25.74 -33.88 -21.90
C PRO A 619 -24.48 -33.04 -21.68
N ASP A 620 -24.64 -31.76 -21.32
CA ASP A 620 -23.50 -30.93 -20.99
C ASP A 620 -22.81 -31.42 -19.71
N GLU A 621 -21.49 -31.30 -19.69
CA GLU A 621 -20.63 -31.55 -18.55
C GLU A 621 -19.71 -30.33 -18.31
N PHE A 622 -20.13 -29.11 -18.69
CA PHE A 622 -19.30 -27.89 -18.62
C PHE A 622 -18.98 -27.41 -17.19
N ASP A 623 -19.72 -27.87 -16.17
CA ASP A 623 -19.45 -27.61 -14.75
C ASP A 623 -18.39 -28.56 -14.15
N ASN A 624 -17.62 -29.26 -14.99
CA ASN A 624 -16.63 -30.27 -14.57
C ASN A 624 -15.29 -29.73 -14.05
N GLY A 625 -15.19 -28.41 -13.83
CA GLY A 625 -13.97 -27.76 -13.37
C GLY A 625 -12.85 -27.68 -14.41
N LEU A 626 -13.20 -27.62 -15.70
CA LEU A 626 -12.28 -27.37 -16.81
C LEU A 626 -12.59 -26.03 -17.50
N SER A 627 -11.58 -25.18 -17.62
CA SER A 627 -11.65 -23.91 -18.36
C SER A 627 -11.10 -24.02 -19.78
N HIS A 628 -11.52 -23.12 -20.66
CA HIS A 628 -11.15 -23.07 -22.07
C HIS A 628 -9.74 -22.48 -22.32
N TYR A 629 -8.72 -23.03 -21.68
CA TYR A 629 -7.32 -22.63 -21.89
C TYR A 629 -6.81 -23.02 -23.28
N LYS A 630 -5.81 -22.28 -23.79
CA LYS A 630 -5.11 -22.62 -25.04
C LYS A 630 -4.61 -24.06 -25.02
N GLY A 631 -5.04 -24.88 -25.99
CA GLY A 631 -4.71 -26.30 -26.12
C GLY A 631 -5.81 -27.25 -25.65
N THR A 632 -6.84 -26.76 -24.96
CA THR A 632 -8.01 -27.57 -24.59
C THR A 632 -8.93 -27.81 -25.79
N VAL A 633 -9.68 -28.92 -25.73
CA VAL A 633 -10.65 -29.33 -26.75
C VAL A 633 -12.04 -29.41 -26.13
N ALA A 634 -13.00 -28.71 -26.73
CA ALA A 634 -14.35 -28.57 -26.21
C ALA A 634 -15.41 -28.87 -27.27
N MET A 635 -16.56 -29.38 -26.83
CA MET A 635 -17.71 -29.64 -27.71
C MET A 635 -18.39 -28.34 -28.13
N ALA A 636 -18.66 -28.18 -29.42
CA ALA A 636 -19.53 -27.13 -29.91
C ALA A 636 -21.01 -27.51 -29.73
N ASN A 637 -21.83 -26.52 -29.38
CA ASN A 637 -23.29 -26.62 -29.27
C ASN A 637 -23.95 -25.52 -30.13
N ARG A 638 -25.28 -25.44 -30.12
CA ARG A 638 -26.06 -24.47 -30.92
C ARG A 638 -26.34 -23.15 -30.17
N GLY A 639 -25.63 -22.86 -29.08
CA GLY A 639 -25.88 -21.71 -28.21
C GLY A 639 -26.91 -21.97 -27.11
N GLU A 640 -27.48 -23.18 -27.06
CA GLU A 640 -28.41 -23.64 -26.02
C GLU A 640 -27.82 -24.86 -25.28
N PRO A 641 -27.97 -24.96 -23.94
CA PRO A 641 -27.58 -26.15 -23.19
C PRO A 641 -28.24 -27.43 -23.72
N GLY A 642 -27.52 -28.55 -23.66
CA GLY A 642 -27.96 -29.88 -24.09
C GLY A 642 -28.01 -30.07 -25.61
N THR A 643 -27.38 -29.19 -26.41
CA THR A 643 -27.41 -29.26 -27.88
C THR A 643 -26.09 -29.70 -28.54
N ALA A 644 -25.05 -29.99 -27.77
CA ALA A 644 -23.78 -30.55 -28.26
C ALA A 644 -24.00 -31.96 -28.84
N THR A 645 -23.39 -32.30 -29.98
CA THR A 645 -23.59 -33.61 -30.66
C THR A 645 -22.26 -34.28 -31.02
N CYS A 646 -21.54 -33.69 -31.97
CA CYS A 646 -20.33 -34.29 -32.56
C CYS A 646 -19.29 -33.25 -32.99
N GLN A 647 -19.69 -31.99 -33.20
CA GLN A 647 -18.78 -30.89 -33.48
C GLN A 647 -17.95 -30.53 -32.25
N PHE A 648 -16.68 -30.20 -32.46
CA PHE A 648 -15.76 -29.80 -31.41
C PHE A 648 -14.77 -28.75 -31.93
N PHE A 649 -14.12 -28.03 -31.02
CA PHE A 649 -13.11 -27.03 -31.34
C PHE A 649 -11.89 -27.14 -30.44
N ILE A 650 -10.74 -26.75 -30.97
CA ILE A 650 -9.46 -26.63 -30.27
C ILE A 650 -9.21 -25.16 -29.97
N ASN A 651 -8.97 -24.83 -28.70
CA ASN A 651 -8.64 -23.48 -28.26
C ASN A 651 -7.19 -23.13 -28.60
N LEU A 652 -6.95 -21.97 -29.22
CA LEU A 652 -5.60 -21.50 -29.61
C LEU A 652 -5.12 -20.28 -28.81
N GLN A 653 -6.01 -19.72 -28.01
CA GLN A 653 -5.75 -18.79 -26.91
C GLN A 653 -6.61 -19.20 -25.71
N ASP A 654 -6.46 -18.53 -24.58
CA ASP A 654 -7.36 -18.68 -23.45
C ASP A 654 -8.71 -18.01 -23.77
N ASN A 655 -9.76 -18.81 -23.87
CA ASN A 655 -11.11 -18.40 -24.26
C ASN A 655 -12.10 -18.50 -23.09
N LEU A 656 -11.73 -17.98 -21.92
CA LEU A 656 -12.49 -18.11 -20.67
C LEU A 656 -13.95 -17.61 -20.76
N GLN A 657 -14.27 -16.77 -21.74
CA GLN A 657 -15.66 -16.39 -22.07
C GLN A 657 -16.56 -17.56 -22.51
N TYR A 658 -16.01 -18.76 -22.72
CA TYR A 658 -16.69 -20.01 -23.05
C TYR A 658 -16.91 -20.94 -21.84
N ASP A 659 -16.32 -20.63 -20.69
CA ASP A 659 -16.55 -21.38 -19.45
C ASP A 659 -18.04 -21.32 -19.07
N GLY A 660 -18.59 -22.45 -18.60
CA GLY A 660 -20.02 -22.62 -18.34
C GLY A 660 -20.92 -22.62 -19.59
N LYS A 661 -20.36 -22.71 -20.80
CA LYS A 661 -21.14 -22.70 -22.07
C LYS A 661 -20.83 -23.88 -22.99
N TYR A 662 -19.63 -24.42 -22.94
CA TYR A 662 -19.19 -25.54 -23.78
C TYR A 662 -18.43 -26.55 -22.93
N THR A 663 -18.61 -27.84 -23.22
CA THR A 663 -18.00 -28.91 -22.42
C THR A 663 -16.57 -29.18 -22.89
N VAL A 664 -15.57 -28.80 -22.10
CA VAL A 664 -14.18 -29.26 -22.30
C VAL A 664 -14.10 -30.74 -21.94
N PHE A 665 -13.48 -31.55 -22.81
CA PHE A 665 -13.42 -33.02 -22.64
C PHE A 665 -12.06 -33.64 -23.01
N ALA A 666 -11.18 -32.89 -23.68
CA ALA A 666 -9.85 -33.34 -24.05
C ALA A 666 -8.82 -32.21 -24.09
N GLU A 667 -7.55 -32.58 -24.27
CA GLU A 667 -6.39 -31.68 -24.24
C GLU A 667 -5.37 -32.12 -25.30
N VAL A 668 -4.90 -31.19 -26.13
CA VAL A 668 -3.82 -31.43 -27.10
C VAL A 668 -2.50 -31.65 -26.35
N MET A 669 -1.89 -32.82 -26.59
CA MET A 669 -0.58 -33.19 -26.04
C MET A 669 0.57 -32.84 -27.00
N GLU A 670 0.38 -33.08 -28.30
CA GLU A 670 1.37 -32.87 -29.36
C GLU A 670 0.65 -32.27 -30.59
N GLY A 671 1.32 -31.39 -31.35
CA GLY A 671 0.77 -30.82 -32.59
C GLY A 671 -0.10 -29.57 -32.42
N LEU A 672 -0.05 -28.87 -31.29
CA LEU A 672 -0.82 -27.61 -31.11
C LEU A 672 -0.40 -26.55 -32.14
N GLU A 673 0.87 -26.54 -32.53
CA GLU A 673 1.42 -25.71 -33.60
C GLU A 673 0.88 -26.06 -35.00
N VAL A 674 0.36 -27.29 -35.22
CA VAL A 674 -0.39 -27.65 -36.43
C VAL A 674 -1.74 -26.94 -36.44
N ALA A 675 -2.46 -26.98 -35.32
CA ALA A 675 -3.73 -26.26 -35.15
C ALA A 675 -3.53 -24.73 -35.29
N GLU A 676 -2.44 -24.18 -34.76
CA GLU A 676 -2.07 -22.77 -34.99
C GLU A 676 -1.83 -22.44 -36.46
N LYS A 677 -1.09 -23.28 -37.21
CA LYS A 677 -0.85 -23.09 -38.66
C LYS A 677 -2.17 -23.06 -39.42
N ILE A 678 -3.07 -24.01 -39.16
CA ILE A 678 -4.39 -24.09 -39.78
C ILE A 678 -5.22 -22.82 -39.49
N SER A 679 -5.15 -22.27 -38.28
CA SER A 679 -5.88 -21.03 -37.93
C SER A 679 -5.45 -19.78 -38.71
N ARG A 680 -4.26 -19.82 -39.36
CA ARG A 680 -3.71 -18.70 -40.14
C ARG A 680 -4.11 -18.75 -41.62
N LEU A 681 -4.82 -19.80 -42.06
CA LEU A 681 -5.38 -19.89 -43.40
C LEU A 681 -6.32 -18.72 -43.69
N LYS A 682 -6.39 -18.34 -44.96
CA LYS A 682 -7.39 -17.36 -45.43
C LYS A 682 -8.79 -17.94 -45.30
N VAL A 683 -9.76 -17.09 -45.02
CA VAL A 683 -11.18 -17.46 -44.92
C VAL A 683 -12.00 -16.79 -46.02
N ILE A 684 -12.99 -17.49 -46.55
CA ILE A 684 -13.84 -17.04 -47.66
C ILE A 684 -15.12 -16.33 -47.21
N ASN A 685 -15.47 -16.41 -45.92
CA ASN A 685 -16.68 -15.81 -45.38
C ASN A 685 -16.54 -15.41 -43.90
N VAL A 686 -17.50 -14.61 -43.42
CA VAL A 686 -17.56 -14.12 -42.03
C VAL A 686 -17.74 -15.23 -40.98
N ASN A 687 -18.17 -16.42 -41.38
CA ASN A 687 -18.31 -17.58 -40.49
C ASN A 687 -16.95 -18.24 -40.19
N GLY A 688 -15.89 -17.86 -40.92
CA GLY A 688 -14.53 -18.37 -40.75
C GLY A 688 -14.22 -19.61 -41.57
N GLU A 689 -14.96 -19.91 -42.64
CA GLU A 689 -14.67 -21.07 -43.50
C GLU A 689 -13.34 -20.89 -44.24
N PRO A 690 -12.38 -21.83 -44.13
CA PRO A 690 -11.11 -21.76 -44.86
C PRO A 690 -11.26 -21.78 -46.38
N GLU A 691 -10.41 -21.02 -47.08
CA GLU A 691 -10.27 -21.06 -48.55
C GLU A 691 -9.74 -22.42 -49.03
N THR A 692 -8.79 -23.00 -48.30
CA THR A 692 -8.30 -24.37 -48.50
C THR A 692 -8.96 -25.28 -47.47
N LYS A 693 -9.77 -26.24 -47.92
CA LYS A 693 -10.33 -27.28 -47.05
C LYS A 693 -9.21 -28.12 -46.48
N VAL A 694 -9.11 -28.17 -45.15
CA VAL A 694 -8.20 -29.05 -44.43
C VAL A 694 -8.98 -30.28 -44.01
N TYR A 695 -8.69 -31.43 -44.61
CA TYR A 695 -9.36 -32.68 -44.26
C TYR A 695 -8.70 -33.29 -43.02
N PHE A 696 -9.47 -34.10 -42.30
CA PHE A 696 -8.95 -34.86 -41.18
C PHE A 696 -9.57 -36.26 -41.04
N SER A 697 -8.89 -37.09 -40.27
CA SER A 697 -9.36 -38.39 -39.78
C SER A 697 -9.03 -38.52 -38.29
N VAL A 698 -9.71 -39.42 -37.57
CA VAL A 698 -9.50 -39.59 -36.12
C VAL A 698 -9.15 -41.03 -35.78
N LYS A 699 -7.88 -41.26 -35.44
CA LYS A 699 -7.39 -42.58 -35.01
C LYS A 699 -7.27 -42.64 -33.50
N LEU A 700 -7.93 -43.62 -32.88
CA LEU A 700 -7.73 -43.92 -31.47
C LEU A 700 -6.51 -44.83 -31.27
N MET A 701 -5.70 -44.54 -30.26
CA MET A 701 -4.57 -45.34 -29.84
C MET A 701 -4.63 -45.63 -28.34
N THR A 702 -3.98 -46.72 -27.92
CA THR A 702 -3.76 -46.98 -26.48
C THR A 702 -2.45 -46.32 -26.07
N TRP A 703 -2.51 -45.47 -25.05
CA TRP A 703 -1.32 -44.92 -24.40
C TRP A 703 -0.57 -46.06 -23.69
N LYS A 704 0.72 -46.20 -24.00
CA LYS A 704 1.67 -46.97 -23.21
C LYS A 704 2.59 -45.95 -22.55
N GLU A 705 2.83 -46.16 -21.25
CA GLU A 705 3.84 -45.43 -20.47
C GLU A 705 5.26 -45.68 -21.01
#